data_AF-E0NFU0-F1
#
_entry.id   AF-E0NFU0-F1
#
_cell.length_a   1.000
_cell.length_b   1.000
_cell.length_c   1.000
_cell.angle_alpha   90.00
_cell.angle_beta   90.00
_cell.angle_gamma   90.00
#
_symmetry.space_group_name_H-M   'P 1'
#
loop_
_entity.id
_entity.type
_entity.pdbx_description
1 polymer ?
#
loop_
_entity_poly.entity_id
_entity_poly.type
_entity_poly.pdbx_seq_one_letter_code
_entity_poly.pdbx_strand_id
1 'polypeptide(L)'
;MSSRENANVLWFDELHREDVNLVGGKSSSLGEMTSAMDVPVPYGFATTARAYRYFMEQTGLNDQVNELLESIQDYENSEELHSVCEQIRNLIVNATMPADLAKDIEQAYADLAKKVDQDAPFVAIRSSATAEDLPNASFAGQQETYLNIKGGADVVNRVQLCYSSLFTDRATYYRHKQHFPHEKVALSAAVQMMVFSKASGIMFSVNVADGDDSKIVIDAIYGLGEYVVLGKVTPDHFVIDKETMKIVEKNIIKQPIQLVRVADGGTVEEKVPEELQGQPVLSDSQVIELAGYAKAIEEHYGCYMDMEFALDANTDRLWIVQARPETVWSQRKAADHADEEDVDVVKEADAEVAVRGLPASPGLASGVVHVIDNPKDIDQFKQGEVLVTVMTSPDWVPAMKKATAIITNDGGMTCHAAIVSREMQIPCIVGTKSKNLAATDALKTGDVVTIDAKNGVVYHGKVASMLKKAASAQQEGNQMVAAETFAPTATRVMMNLGDPELVEKYSSLPADGIGLMREEFLWTTYIHEHPLYLIEQGHPEKVVNMLAEGIAKVTRTMAPRPVVLRLSDFKSSEYRKLKGGDKYEPHEPADLLGWRGASRYYDPKYVDAFKLELAAIKKVRNEFGLKNLNVMIPFVRTVDEAQKVTEIMQNEGLVRSADFKVYMMAEIPSNIILADQFNQFIDGYSIGSNDLAMLILGCDRNNDTVARLFDERNLAVKRAIHHLIEAAHKDGKTVSICGQAPSEFPEFTNFLIQSGIDYVSVNPDMVKETKRNVAHFEQRIMLDKATGRGIQDPTDYDW
;
A
#
# COMPACT_ATOMS: atom_id res chain seq x y z
N MET A 1 -14.91 -23.39 -37.19
CA MET A 1 -15.56 -22.61 -36.13
C MET A 1 -16.38 -23.60 -35.33
N SER A 2 -16.00 -23.81 -34.08
CA SER A 2 -16.61 -24.86 -33.24
C SER A 2 -18.06 -24.48 -32.93
N SER A 3 -18.95 -25.44 -32.66
CA SER A 3 -20.35 -25.11 -32.30
C SER A 3 -20.48 -24.27 -31.02
N ARG A 4 -19.41 -24.16 -30.21
CA ARG A 4 -19.36 -23.43 -28.93
C ARG A 4 -19.27 -21.92 -29.12
N GLU A 5 -18.52 -21.44 -30.13
CA GLU A 5 -18.37 -20.00 -30.43
C GLU A 5 -19.70 -19.35 -30.86
N ASN A 6 -20.63 -20.16 -31.36
CA ASN A 6 -21.95 -19.74 -31.81
C ASN A 6 -23.08 -20.08 -30.82
N ALA A 7 -22.76 -20.47 -29.59
CA ALA A 7 -23.77 -20.74 -28.56
C ALA A 7 -24.16 -19.45 -27.84
N ASN A 8 -25.43 -19.31 -27.47
CA ASN A 8 -25.90 -18.22 -26.59
C ASN A 8 -25.67 -18.54 -25.11
N VAL A 9 -25.65 -19.82 -24.77
CA VAL A 9 -25.47 -20.34 -23.42
C VAL A 9 -24.47 -21.49 -23.46
N LEU A 10 -23.58 -21.55 -22.47
CA LEU A 10 -22.64 -22.65 -22.24
C LEU A 10 -22.74 -23.09 -20.77
N TRP A 11 -22.71 -24.40 -20.53
CA TRP A 11 -22.74 -24.94 -19.18
C TRP A 11 -21.38 -24.86 -18.51
N PHE A 12 -21.33 -24.80 -17.17
CA PHE A 12 -20.05 -24.79 -16.45
C PHE A 12 -19.21 -26.05 -16.72
N ASP A 13 -19.84 -27.21 -16.91
CA ASP A 13 -19.15 -28.46 -17.30
C ASP A 13 -18.61 -28.46 -18.74
N GLU A 14 -18.95 -27.44 -19.55
CA GLU A 14 -18.46 -27.24 -20.92
C GLU A 14 -17.43 -26.10 -21.02
N LEU A 15 -17.03 -25.48 -19.90
CA LEU A 15 -16.18 -24.29 -19.89
C LEU A 15 -14.80 -24.57 -19.29
N HIS A 16 -13.80 -23.88 -19.83
CA HIS A 16 -12.41 -23.95 -19.40
C HIS A 16 -11.81 -22.56 -19.20
N ARG A 17 -10.65 -22.50 -18.55
CA ARG A 17 -9.89 -21.26 -18.27
C ARG A 17 -9.56 -20.46 -19.53
N GLU A 18 -9.45 -21.10 -20.70
CA GLU A 18 -9.18 -20.42 -21.98
C GLU A 18 -10.41 -19.67 -22.54
N ASP A 19 -11.62 -19.93 -22.02
CA ASP A 19 -12.87 -19.39 -22.54
C ASP A 19 -13.22 -17.99 -22.00
N VAL A 20 -12.26 -17.25 -21.39
CA VAL A 20 -12.46 -15.88 -20.86
C VAL A 20 -13.09 -14.95 -21.91
N ASN A 21 -12.69 -15.07 -23.17
CA ASN A 21 -13.24 -14.24 -24.27
C ASN A 21 -14.70 -14.59 -24.62
N LEU A 22 -15.15 -15.80 -24.28
CA LEU A 22 -16.51 -16.28 -24.54
C LEU A 22 -17.46 -15.98 -23.39
N VAL A 23 -17.02 -16.06 -22.14
CA VAL A 23 -17.92 -16.00 -20.96
C VAL A 23 -17.41 -15.11 -19.83
N GLY A 24 -16.32 -14.38 -20.01
CA GLY A 24 -15.69 -13.59 -18.94
C GLY A 24 -14.97 -14.46 -17.91
N GLY A 25 -14.10 -13.83 -17.11
CA GLY A 25 -13.16 -14.57 -16.29
C GLY A 25 -13.78 -15.31 -15.09
N LYS A 26 -14.84 -14.77 -14.49
CA LYS A 26 -15.61 -15.47 -13.43
C LYS A 26 -16.27 -16.75 -13.93
N SER A 27 -17.01 -16.68 -15.04
CA SER A 27 -17.67 -17.86 -15.61
C SER A 27 -16.65 -18.88 -16.12
N SER A 28 -15.53 -18.45 -16.71
CA SER A 28 -14.48 -19.38 -17.14
C SER A 28 -13.80 -20.07 -15.96
N SER A 29 -13.60 -19.35 -14.85
CA SER A 29 -13.02 -19.91 -13.61
C SER A 29 -13.97 -20.92 -12.94
N LEU A 30 -15.26 -20.59 -12.85
CA LEU A 30 -16.30 -21.55 -12.41
C LEU A 30 -16.36 -22.78 -13.31
N GLY A 31 -16.23 -22.56 -14.62
CA GLY A 31 -16.16 -23.62 -15.62
C GLY A 31 -14.97 -24.54 -15.39
N GLU A 32 -13.78 -23.97 -15.29
CA GLU A 32 -12.53 -24.71 -15.05
C GLU A 32 -12.60 -25.56 -13.78
N MET A 33 -13.12 -25.01 -12.68
CA MET A 33 -13.30 -25.78 -11.45
C MET A 33 -14.33 -26.90 -11.60
N THR A 34 -15.38 -26.71 -12.40
CA THR A 34 -16.43 -27.71 -12.61
C THR A 34 -15.97 -28.83 -13.55
N SER A 35 -15.21 -28.49 -14.59
CA SER A 35 -14.84 -29.41 -15.68
C SER A 35 -13.53 -30.14 -15.45
N ALA A 36 -12.58 -29.53 -14.73
CA ALA A 36 -11.21 -30.05 -14.58
C ALA A 36 -10.84 -30.44 -13.14
N MET A 37 -11.67 -30.12 -12.14
CA MET A 37 -11.35 -30.34 -10.73
C MET A 37 -12.43 -31.14 -9.99
N ASP A 38 -12.03 -31.80 -8.90
CA ASP A 38 -12.95 -32.48 -7.96
C ASP A 38 -13.31 -31.53 -6.79
N VAL A 39 -13.81 -30.35 -7.12
CA VAL A 39 -14.22 -29.31 -6.16
C VAL A 39 -15.73 -29.10 -6.27
N PRO A 40 -16.47 -29.00 -5.16
CA PRO A 40 -17.92 -28.82 -5.21
C PRO A 40 -18.29 -27.41 -5.68
N VAL A 41 -18.60 -27.26 -6.97
CA VAL A 41 -19.15 -26.02 -7.55
C VAL A 41 -20.65 -26.19 -7.81
N PRO A 42 -21.51 -25.23 -7.39
CA PRO A 42 -22.94 -25.31 -7.68
C PRO A 42 -23.19 -25.30 -9.19
N TYR A 43 -24.08 -26.19 -9.64
CA TYR A 43 -24.45 -26.33 -11.05
C TYR A 43 -24.96 -25.01 -11.64
N GLY A 44 -24.60 -24.75 -12.89
CA GLY A 44 -25.02 -23.53 -13.57
C GLY A 44 -24.57 -23.46 -15.01
N PHE A 45 -24.92 -22.36 -15.64
CA PHE A 45 -24.58 -22.03 -17.02
C PHE A 45 -24.25 -20.53 -17.12
N ALA A 46 -23.57 -20.12 -18.19
CA ALA A 46 -23.26 -18.74 -18.49
C ALA A 46 -23.82 -18.34 -19.85
N THR A 47 -24.34 -17.11 -19.96
CA THR A 47 -24.61 -16.52 -21.27
C THR A 47 -23.30 -16.09 -21.92
N THR A 48 -23.14 -16.26 -23.22
CA THR A 48 -21.87 -15.91 -23.89
C THR A 48 -21.78 -14.42 -24.21
N ALA A 49 -20.55 -13.93 -24.44
CA ALA A 49 -20.28 -12.60 -25.00
C ALA A 49 -20.98 -12.41 -26.35
N ARG A 50 -21.18 -13.49 -27.12
CA ARG A 50 -22.03 -13.47 -28.33
C ARG A 50 -23.47 -13.16 -27.99
N ALA A 51 -24.06 -13.76 -26.96
CA ALA A 51 -25.44 -13.48 -26.55
C ALA A 51 -25.65 -11.99 -26.22
N TYR A 52 -24.71 -11.39 -25.49
CA TYR A 52 -24.72 -9.95 -25.21
C TYR A 52 -24.64 -9.12 -26.50
N ARG A 53 -23.69 -9.43 -27.39
CA ARG A 53 -23.54 -8.72 -28.68
C ARG A 53 -24.80 -8.87 -29.54
N TYR A 54 -25.36 -10.07 -29.61
CA TYR A 54 -26.60 -10.36 -30.34
C TYR A 54 -27.78 -9.56 -29.79
N PHE A 55 -27.92 -9.47 -28.47
CA PHE A 55 -28.91 -8.60 -27.82
C PHE A 55 -28.73 -7.14 -28.23
N MET A 56 -27.51 -6.60 -28.12
CA MET A 56 -27.23 -5.20 -28.45
C MET A 56 -27.42 -4.88 -29.94
N GLU A 57 -27.11 -5.83 -30.84
CA GLU A 57 -27.29 -5.70 -32.28
C GLU A 57 -28.76 -5.77 -32.70
N GLN A 58 -29.52 -6.78 -32.23
CA GLN A 58 -30.93 -6.95 -32.63
C GLN A 58 -31.84 -5.85 -32.10
N THR A 59 -31.49 -5.26 -30.96
CA THR A 59 -32.25 -4.15 -30.35
C THR A 59 -31.85 -2.79 -30.93
N GLY A 60 -30.73 -2.71 -31.67
CA GLY A 60 -30.18 -1.44 -32.16
C GLY A 60 -29.55 -0.57 -31.06
N LEU A 61 -29.33 -1.13 -29.87
CA LEU A 61 -28.82 -0.39 -28.71
C LEU A 61 -27.34 -0.01 -28.86
N ASN A 62 -26.54 -0.76 -29.63
CA ASN A 62 -25.12 -0.45 -29.81
C ASN A 62 -24.88 1.00 -30.26
N ASP A 63 -25.61 1.45 -31.30
CA ASP A 63 -25.43 2.79 -31.84
C ASP A 63 -25.90 3.87 -30.84
N GLN A 64 -27.02 3.63 -30.17
CA GLN A 64 -27.58 4.57 -29.18
C GLN A 64 -26.69 4.72 -27.94
N VAL A 65 -26.11 3.62 -27.46
CA VAL A 65 -25.21 3.63 -26.31
C VAL A 65 -23.90 4.34 -26.67
N ASN A 66 -23.37 4.10 -27.87
CA ASN A 66 -22.15 4.80 -28.33
C ASN A 66 -22.38 6.31 -28.46
N GLU A 67 -23.51 6.73 -29.05
CA GLU A 67 -23.86 8.16 -29.17
C GLU A 67 -23.98 8.84 -27.79
N LEU A 68 -24.60 8.17 -26.82
CA LEU A 68 -24.71 8.67 -25.44
C LEU A 68 -23.34 8.76 -24.75
N LEU A 69 -22.48 7.75 -24.90
CA LEU A 69 -21.13 7.80 -24.33
C LEU A 69 -20.26 8.89 -24.95
N GLU A 70 -20.34 9.09 -26.27
CA GLU A 70 -19.65 10.17 -26.98
C GLU A 70 -20.16 11.57 -26.60
N SER A 71 -21.39 11.66 -26.07
CA SER A 71 -21.97 12.93 -25.62
C SER A 71 -21.39 13.45 -24.29
N ILE A 72 -20.70 12.60 -23.52
CA ILE A 72 -20.07 12.97 -22.25
C ILE A 72 -18.87 13.88 -22.55
N GLN A 73 -18.94 15.14 -22.12
CA GLN A 73 -17.86 16.11 -22.32
C GLN A 73 -16.78 15.99 -21.25
N ASP A 74 -17.18 15.72 -20.00
CA ASP A 74 -16.28 15.59 -18.86
C ASP A 74 -16.65 14.38 -18.01
N TYR A 75 -15.83 13.33 -18.07
CA TYR A 75 -15.98 12.13 -17.24
C TYR A 75 -15.68 12.38 -15.75
N GLU A 76 -15.08 13.52 -15.37
CA GLU A 76 -14.91 13.92 -13.97
C GLU A 76 -16.17 14.61 -13.41
N ASN A 77 -17.09 15.06 -14.27
CA ASN A 77 -18.36 15.61 -13.85
C ASN A 77 -19.32 14.48 -13.43
N SER A 78 -19.45 14.29 -12.12
CA SER A 78 -20.25 13.20 -11.55
C SER A 78 -21.74 13.27 -11.91
N GLU A 79 -22.32 14.48 -12.06
CA GLU A 79 -23.74 14.62 -12.41
C GLU A 79 -24.00 14.25 -13.87
N GLU A 80 -23.12 14.68 -14.77
CA GLU A 80 -23.21 14.38 -16.21
C GLU A 80 -23.01 12.87 -16.46
N LEU A 81 -21.95 12.30 -15.88
CA LEU A 81 -21.67 10.87 -15.96
C LEU A 81 -22.83 10.03 -15.43
N HIS A 82 -23.37 10.39 -14.26
CA HIS A 82 -24.51 9.69 -13.66
C HIS A 82 -25.73 9.74 -14.57
N SER A 83 -26.08 10.93 -15.10
CA SER A 83 -27.25 11.11 -15.96
C SER A 83 -27.15 10.29 -17.25
N VAL A 84 -25.99 10.31 -17.92
CA VAL A 84 -25.78 9.53 -19.15
C VAL A 84 -25.78 8.03 -18.88
N CYS A 85 -25.10 7.59 -17.82
CA CYS A 85 -25.07 6.17 -17.45
C CYS A 85 -26.46 5.66 -17.05
N GLU A 86 -27.26 6.45 -16.34
CA GLU A 86 -28.65 6.12 -16.00
C GLU A 86 -29.52 5.99 -17.27
N GLN A 87 -29.38 6.90 -18.23
CA GLN A 87 -30.07 6.81 -19.51
C GLN A 87 -29.71 5.53 -20.28
N ILE A 88 -28.42 5.20 -20.37
CA ILE A 88 -27.94 3.96 -21.01
C ILE A 88 -28.52 2.73 -20.32
N ARG A 89 -28.47 2.65 -18.99
CA ARG A 89 -29.04 1.53 -18.24
C ARG A 89 -30.54 1.39 -18.50
N ASN A 90 -31.28 2.51 -18.47
CA ASN A 90 -32.71 2.51 -18.75
C ASN A 90 -33.04 2.05 -20.19
N LEU A 91 -32.22 2.41 -21.19
CA LEU A 91 -32.40 1.90 -22.56
C LEU A 91 -32.25 0.38 -22.61
N ILE A 92 -31.22 -0.16 -21.96
CA ILE A 92 -30.97 -1.61 -21.93
C ILE A 92 -32.10 -2.34 -21.20
N VAL A 93 -32.56 -1.84 -20.05
CA VAL A 93 -33.62 -2.48 -19.26
C VAL A 93 -34.99 -2.42 -19.96
N ASN A 94 -35.27 -1.38 -20.73
CA ASN A 94 -36.55 -1.24 -21.45
C ASN A 94 -36.58 -1.93 -22.82
N ALA A 95 -35.43 -2.36 -23.34
CA ALA A 95 -35.38 -3.09 -24.60
C ALA A 95 -36.02 -4.48 -24.47
N THR A 96 -36.60 -4.97 -25.57
CA THR A 96 -37.19 -6.30 -25.62
C THR A 96 -36.11 -7.33 -25.94
N MET A 97 -35.88 -8.29 -25.04
CA MET A 97 -34.97 -9.42 -25.28
C MET A 97 -35.38 -10.19 -26.55
N PRO A 98 -34.46 -10.48 -27.49
CA PRO A 98 -34.75 -11.33 -28.65
C PRO A 98 -35.37 -12.66 -28.23
N ALA A 99 -36.46 -13.07 -28.89
CA ALA A 99 -37.28 -14.19 -28.45
C ALA A 99 -36.53 -15.54 -28.48
N ASP A 100 -35.60 -15.70 -29.42
CA ASP A 100 -34.71 -16.85 -29.50
C ASP A 100 -33.68 -16.88 -28.36
N LEU A 101 -33.05 -15.74 -28.04
CA LEU A 101 -32.14 -15.64 -26.90
C LEU A 101 -32.85 -15.87 -25.56
N ALA A 102 -34.03 -15.28 -25.36
CA ALA A 102 -34.84 -15.52 -24.17
C ALA A 102 -35.19 -17.01 -24.03
N LYS A 103 -35.59 -17.66 -25.12
CA LYS A 103 -35.91 -19.08 -25.15
C LYS A 103 -34.70 -19.95 -24.83
N ASP A 104 -33.51 -19.62 -25.31
CA ASP A 104 -32.28 -20.36 -25.00
C ASP A 104 -31.95 -20.29 -23.50
N ILE A 105 -32.11 -19.12 -22.87
CA ILE A 105 -31.89 -18.92 -21.42
C ILE A 105 -32.96 -19.66 -20.61
N GLU A 106 -34.24 -19.56 -20.99
CA GLU A 106 -35.34 -20.27 -20.32
C GLU A 106 -35.20 -21.79 -20.43
N GLN A 107 -34.76 -22.29 -21.59
CA GLN A 107 -34.50 -23.71 -21.80
C GLN A 107 -33.33 -24.19 -20.94
N ALA A 108 -32.23 -23.43 -20.86
CA ALA A 108 -31.11 -23.76 -19.98
C ALA A 108 -31.52 -23.77 -18.49
N TYR A 109 -32.38 -22.84 -18.06
CA TYR A 109 -32.96 -22.85 -16.71
C TYR A 109 -33.86 -24.07 -16.46
N ALA A 110 -34.70 -24.45 -17.43
CA ALA A 110 -35.55 -25.64 -17.35
C ALA A 110 -34.72 -26.94 -17.34
N ASP A 111 -33.58 -26.96 -18.00
CA ASP A 111 -32.66 -28.09 -17.96
C ASP A 111 -31.83 -28.11 -16.67
N LEU A 112 -31.55 -26.95 -16.07
CA LEU A 112 -30.92 -26.85 -14.74
C LEU A 112 -31.85 -27.46 -13.68
N ALA A 113 -33.14 -27.14 -13.73
CA ALA A 113 -34.19 -27.73 -12.90
C ALA A 113 -34.16 -29.27 -12.92
N LYS A 114 -33.98 -29.87 -14.11
CA LYS A 114 -33.82 -31.33 -14.26
C LYS A 114 -32.50 -31.83 -13.69
N LYS A 115 -31.38 -31.12 -13.92
CA LYS A 115 -30.04 -31.51 -13.40
C LYS A 115 -30.01 -31.53 -11.87
N VAL A 116 -30.71 -30.61 -11.20
CA VAL A 116 -30.72 -30.48 -9.74
C VAL A 116 -31.91 -31.16 -9.06
N ASP A 117 -32.77 -31.85 -9.85
CA ASP A 117 -34.00 -32.52 -9.41
C ASP A 117 -34.94 -31.60 -8.60
N GLN A 118 -35.18 -30.38 -9.10
CA GLN A 118 -36.10 -29.41 -8.51
C GLN A 118 -36.91 -28.71 -9.60
N ASP A 119 -38.23 -28.63 -9.46
CA ASP A 119 -39.12 -28.04 -10.49
C ASP A 119 -38.80 -26.58 -10.83
N ALA A 120 -38.35 -25.80 -9.85
CA ALA A 120 -38.02 -24.38 -10.01
C ALA A 120 -36.93 -23.98 -9.02
N PRO A 121 -35.65 -24.31 -9.31
CA PRO A 121 -34.55 -24.02 -8.41
C PRO A 121 -34.31 -22.52 -8.32
N PHE A 122 -33.94 -22.04 -7.14
CA PHE A 122 -33.47 -20.67 -6.99
C PHE A 122 -32.05 -20.56 -7.56
N VAL A 123 -31.77 -19.44 -8.22
CA VAL A 123 -30.46 -19.17 -8.82
C VAL A 123 -29.91 -17.82 -8.36
N ALA A 124 -28.59 -17.72 -8.35
CA ALA A 124 -27.84 -16.48 -8.30
C ALA A 124 -27.41 -16.12 -9.73
N ILE A 125 -27.54 -14.85 -10.09
CA ILE A 125 -27.07 -14.33 -11.38
C ILE A 125 -25.98 -13.32 -11.10
N ARG A 126 -24.78 -13.60 -11.62
CA ARG A 126 -23.58 -12.80 -11.43
C ARG A 126 -23.05 -12.31 -12.77
N SER A 127 -22.61 -11.07 -12.81
CA SER A 127 -21.90 -10.54 -13.96
C SER A 127 -20.50 -11.16 -14.08
N SER A 128 -20.06 -11.37 -15.31
CA SER A 128 -18.75 -11.91 -15.69
C SER A 128 -18.29 -11.17 -16.96
N ALA A 129 -17.53 -10.10 -16.82
CA ALA A 129 -17.08 -9.31 -17.97
C ALA A 129 -15.85 -9.93 -18.64
N THR A 130 -15.72 -9.78 -19.97
CA THR A 130 -14.54 -10.25 -20.72
C THR A 130 -13.25 -9.48 -20.37
N ALA A 131 -13.38 -8.35 -19.66
CA ALA A 131 -12.26 -7.51 -19.25
C ALA A 131 -12.08 -7.45 -17.70
N GLU A 132 -12.87 -8.20 -16.94
CA GLU A 132 -12.94 -8.11 -15.47
C GLU A 132 -11.66 -8.59 -14.76
N ASP A 133 -10.93 -9.49 -15.41
CA ASP A 133 -9.79 -10.24 -14.85
C ASP A 133 -8.48 -9.99 -15.63
N LEU A 134 -8.34 -8.82 -16.27
CA LEU A 134 -7.06 -8.43 -16.86
C LEU A 134 -6.00 -8.28 -15.76
N PRO A 135 -4.73 -8.70 -15.96
CA PRO A 135 -3.70 -8.72 -14.91
C PRO A 135 -3.51 -7.41 -14.15
N ASN A 136 -3.83 -6.26 -14.76
CA ASN A 136 -3.67 -4.92 -14.19
C ASN A 136 -5.01 -4.25 -13.79
N ALA A 137 -6.14 -4.96 -13.85
CA ALA A 137 -7.46 -4.40 -13.61
C ALA A 137 -8.29 -5.30 -12.68
N SER A 138 -8.45 -4.89 -11.42
CA SER A 138 -9.39 -5.54 -10.49
C SER A 138 -10.70 -4.76 -10.48
N PHE A 139 -11.73 -5.31 -11.12
CA PHE A 139 -13.10 -4.75 -11.16
C PHE A 139 -13.94 -5.16 -9.94
N ALA A 140 -13.31 -5.43 -8.79
CA ALA A 140 -13.97 -5.94 -7.60
C ALA A 140 -15.13 -5.02 -7.14
N GLY A 141 -16.33 -5.61 -7.01
CA GLY A 141 -17.52 -4.96 -6.45
C GLY A 141 -18.13 -3.82 -7.29
N GLN A 142 -17.86 -3.77 -8.61
CA GLN A 142 -18.37 -2.69 -9.47
C GLN A 142 -19.66 -3.04 -10.25
N GLN A 143 -20.06 -4.31 -10.27
CA GLN A 143 -21.17 -4.82 -11.05
C GLN A 143 -22.20 -5.55 -10.18
N GLU A 144 -23.43 -5.66 -10.67
CA GLU A 144 -24.55 -6.15 -9.87
C GLU A 144 -24.63 -7.69 -9.82
N THR A 145 -24.97 -8.21 -8.64
CA THR A 145 -25.30 -9.62 -8.40
C THR A 145 -26.72 -9.71 -7.90
N TYR A 146 -27.50 -10.63 -8.46
CA TYR A 146 -28.88 -10.88 -8.04
C TYR A 146 -28.98 -12.24 -7.40
N LEU A 147 -29.42 -12.28 -6.14
CA LEU A 147 -29.55 -13.51 -5.35
C LEU A 147 -31.01 -13.94 -5.23
N ASN A 148 -31.21 -15.25 -5.08
CA ASN A 148 -32.52 -15.85 -4.76
C ASN A 148 -33.60 -15.56 -5.83
N ILE A 149 -33.25 -15.77 -7.11
CA ILE A 149 -34.10 -15.57 -8.29
C ILE A 149 -34.79 -16.87 -8.70
N LYS A 150 -36.05 -16.81 -9.17
CA LYS A 150 -36.84 -18.00 -9.51
C LYS A 150 -37.73 -17.79 -10.73
N GLY A 151 -37.75 -18.78 -11.63
CA GLY A 151 -38.58 -18.80 -12.83
C GLY A 151 -37.87 -18.25 -14.06
N GLY A 152 -38.07 -18.90 -15.22
CA GLY A 152 -37.34 -18.58 -16.45
C GLY A 152 -37.46 -17.12 -16.90
N ALA A 153 -38.67 -16.55 -16.83
CA ALA A 153 -38.90 -15.15 -17.19
C ALA A 153 -38.14 -14.15 -16.29
N ASP A 154 -38.06 -14.43 -14.98
CA ASP A 154 -37.29 -13.59 -14.05
C ASP A 154 -35.79 -13.76 -14.27
N VAL A 155 -35.32 -14.99 -14.58
CA VAL A 155 -33.92 -15.23 -14.97
C VAL A 155 -33.55 -14.41 -16.21
N VAL A 156 -34.39 -14.38 -17.26
CA VAL A 156 -34.17 -13.56 -18.45
C VAL A 156 -34.11 -12.07 -18.09
N ASN A 157 -35.03 -11.60 -17.26
CA ASN A 157 -35.05 -10.21 -16.79
C ASN A 157 -33.75 -9.84 -16.07
N ARG A 158 -33.32 -10.67 -15.13
CA ARG A 158 -32.10 -10.45 -14.34
C ARG A 158 -30.82 -10.56 -15.15
N VAL A 159 -30.77 -11.41 -16.17
CA VAL A 159 -29.67 -11.41 -17.17
C VAL A 159 -29.61 -10.07 -17.90
N GLN A 160 -30.75 -9.51 -18.29
CA GLN A 160 -30.80 -8.19 -18.94
C GLN A 160 -30.37 -7.06 -17.99
N LEU A 161 -30.76 -7.13 -16.71
CA LEU A 161 -30.26 -6.19 -15.71
C LEU A 161 -28.74 -6.32 -15.54
N CYS A 162 -28.19 -7.55 -15.54
CA CYS A 162 -26.74 -7.75 -15.56
C CYS A 162 -26.11 -7.04 -16.77
N TYR A 163 -26.65 -7.20 -17.99
CA TYR A 163 -26.16 -6.49 -19.18
C TYR A 163 -26.14 -4.97 -19.01
N SER A 164 -27.15 -4.39 -18.33
CA SER A 164 -27.17 -2.96 -18.01
C SER A 164 -26.07 -2.55 -17.02
N SER A 165 -25.69 -3.42 -16.09
CA SER A 165 -24.66 -3.16 -15.08
C SER A 165 -23.26 -2.93 -15.67
N LEU A 166 -23.06 -3.29 -16.94
CA LEU A 166 -21.84 -2.90 -17.65
C LEU A 166 -21.69 -1.37 -17.65
N PHE A 167 -22.78 -0.60 -17.64
CA PHE A 167 -22.79 0.86 -17.70
C PHE A 167 -23.16 1.51 -16.35
N THR A 168 -22.72 0.92 -15.23
CA THR A 168 -22.69 1.66 -13.96
C THR A 168 -21.68 2.82 -14.04
N ASP A 169 -21.90 3.87 -13.26
CA ASP A 169 -21.09 5.08 -13.29
C ASP A 169 -19.60 4.75 -13.05
N ARG A 170 -19.35 3.88 -12.06
CA ARG A 170 -18.01 3.40 -11.70
C ARG A 170 -17.36 2.59 -12.81
N ALA A 171 -18.10 1.67 -13.45
CA ALA A 171 -17.57 0.84 -14.53
C ALA A 171 -17.27 1.66 -15.79
N THR A 172 -18.12 2.64 -16.11
CA THR A 172 -17.95 3.55 -17.25
C THR A 172 -16.76 4.49 -17.04
N TYR A 173 -16.65 5.13 -15.87
CA TYR A 173 -15.50 5.97 -15.51
C TYR A 173 -14.18 5.20 -15.57
N TYR A 174 -14.15 4.01 -14.98
CA TYR A 174 -12.95 3.18 -14.94
C TYR A 174 -12.47 2.81 -16.35
N ARG A 175 -13.38 2.36 -17.23
CA ARG A 175 -13.02 2.04 -18.62
C ARG A 175 -12.47 3.25 -19.38
N HIS A 176 -13.07 4.42 -19.18
CA HIS A 176 -12.59 5.66 -19.79
C HIS A 176 -11.17 6.01 -19.31
N LYS A 177 -10.92 5.96 -17.99
CA LYS A 177 -9.58 6.20 -17.39
C LYS A 177 -8.51 5.24 -17.89
N GLN A 178 -8.86 3.98 -18.13
CA GLN A 178 -7.95 2.95 -18.65
C GLN A 178 -7.85 2.93 -20.19
N HIS A 179 -8.56 3.83 -20.88
CA HIS A 179 -8.63 3.89 -22.35
C HIS A 179 -9.10 2.58 -23.00
N PHE A 180 -10.03 1.86 -22.35
CA PHE A 180 -10.64 0.66 -22.93
C PHE A 180 -11.80 1.06 -23.86
N PRO A 181 -11.80 0.59 -25.13
CA PRO A 181 -12.91 0.88 -26.04
C PRO A 181 -14.21 0.25 -25.54
N HIS A 182 -15.27 1.06 -25.45
CA HIS A 182 -16.57 0.61 -24.93
C HIS A 182 -17.17 -0.49 -25.81
N GLU A 183 -17.00 -0.45 -27.14
CA GLU A 183 -17.54 -1.46 -28.06
C GLU A 183 -16.87 -2.84 -27.95
N LYS A 184 -15.70 -2.94 -27.30
CA LYS A 184 -14.95 -4.20 -27.20
C LYS A 184 -15.29 -5.03 -25.97
N VAL A 185 -15.95 -4.44 -24.97
CA VAL A 185 -16.26 -5.12 -23.72
C VAL A 185 -17.66 -5.75 -23.82
N ALA A 186 -17.73 -7.06 -23.67
CA ALA A 186 -18.99 -7.79 -23.58
C ALA A 186 -19.17 -8.33 -22.16
N LEU A 187 -20.43 -8.51 -21.76
CA LEU A 187 -20.78 -9.06 -20.46
C LEU A 187 -21.42 -10.44 -20.61
N SER A 188 -20.90 -11.41 -19.88
CA SER A 188 -21.57 -12.69 -19.63
C SER A 188 -22.30 -12.62 -18.29
N ALA A 189 -23.43 -13.31 -18.18
CA ALA A 189 -24.15 -13.52 -16.94
C ALA A 189 -24.03 -15.00 -16.55
N ALA A 190 -23.41 -15.28 -15.41
CA ALA A 190 -23.35 -16.60 -14.79
C ALA A 190 -24.64 -16.85 -14.00
N VAL A 191 -25.45 -17.81 -14.44
CA VAL A 191 -26.66 -18.28 -13.77
C VAL A 191 -26.31 -19.56 -13.02
N GLN A 192 -26.19 -19.45 -11.71
CA GLN A 192 -25.73 -20.53 -10.84
C GLN A 192 -26.80 -20.93 -9.84
N MET A 193 -26.95 -22.22 -9.56
CA MET A 193 -27.82 -22.73 -8.50
C MET A 193 -27.49 -22.04 -7.17
N MET A 194 -28.52 -21.51 -6.51
CA MET A 194 -28.38 -20.84 -5.23
C MET A 194 -28.09 -21.84 -4.13
N VAL A 195 -26.98 -21.66 -3.41
CA VAL A 195 -26.72 -22.38 -2.16
C VAL A 195 -27.47 -21.69 -1.03
N PHE A 196 -28.23 -22.44 -0.24
CA PHE A 196 -29.00 -21.87 0.87
C PHE A 196 -28.10 -21.71 2.10
N SER A 197 -27.18 -20.75 2.01
CA SER A 197 -26.08 -20.61 2.95
C SER A 197 -26.58 -20.34 4.38
N LYS A 198 -26.27 -21.24 5.31
CA LYS A 198 -26.29 -20.93 6.75
C LYS A 198 -24.99 -20.25 7.20
N ALA A 199 -23.92 -20.48 6.46
CA ALA A 199 -22.65 -19.80 6.59
C ALA A 199 -22.03 -19.59 5.20
N SER A 200 -21.22 -18.57 5.05
CA SER A 200 -20.47 -18.28 3.82
C SER A 200 -19.27 -17.43 4.13
N GLY A 201 -18.38 -17.26 3.16
CA GLY A 201 -17.14 -16.56 3.43
C GLY A 201 -16.21 -16.46 2.25
N ILE A 202 -15.04 -15.89 2.53
CA ILE A 202 -13.92 -15.76 1.59
C ILE A 202 -12.74 -16.56 2.12
N MET A 203 -11.89 -17.05 1.23
CA MET A 203 -10.66 -17.71 1.58
C MET A 203 -9.56 -17.41 0.58
N PHE A 204 -8.35 -17.24 1.09
CA PHE A 204 -7.15 -16.96 0.32
C PHE A 204 -6.16 -18.10 0.47
N SER A 205 -5.56 -18.52 -0.64
CA SER A 205 -4.49 -19.52 -0.63
C SER A 205 -3.12 -18.91 -0.26
N VAL A 206 -3.09 -17.73 0.34
CA VAL A 206 -1.90 -17.04 0.85
C VAL A 206 -2.37 -16.15 1.99
N ASN A 207 -1.52 -15.88 2.98
CA ASN A 207 -1.84 -14.82 3.92
C ASN A 207 -1.69 -13.47 3.23
N VAL A 208 -2.81 -12.84 2.89
CA VAL A 208 -2.83 -11.58 2.15
C VAL A 208 -2.21 -10.41 2.93
N ALA A 209 -2.11 -10.50 4.26
CA ALA A 209 -1.57 -9.45 5.11
C ALA A 209 -0.04 -9.32 5.04
N ASP A 210 0.67 -10.44 4.97
CA ASP A 210 2.14 -10.50 5.03
C ASP A 210 2.78 -11.25 3.85
N GLY A 211 1.98 -11.89 3.01
CA GLY A 211 2.42 -12.70 1.87
C GLY A 211 2.93 -14.08 2.24
N ASP A 212 2.69 -14.56 3.46
CA ASP A 212 3.09 -15.91 3.88
C ASP A 212 2.32 -16.97 3.07
N ASP A 213 3.03 -17.59 2.13
CA ASP A 213 2.51 -18.62 1.24
C ASP A 213 2.46 -20.01 1.86
N SER A 214 2.98 -20.18 3.09
CA SER A 214 2.79 -21.39 3.87
C SER A 214 1.40 -21.46 4.51
N LYS A 215 0.59 -20.39 4.41
CA LYS A 215 -0.71 -20.26 5.08
C LYS A 215 -1.89 -20.14 4.12
N ILE A 216 -3.04 -20.64 4.57
CA ILE A 216 -4.36 -20.40 3.99
C ILE A 216 -5.16 -19.60 5.02
N VAL A 217 -5.84 -18.56 4.56
CA VAL A 217 -6.71 -17.72 5.40
C VAL A 217 -8.15 -17.97 5.01
N ILE A 218 -9.04 -18.17 6.00
CA ILE A 218 -10.47 -18.38 5.80
C ILE A 218 -11.23 -17.42 6.72
N ASP A 219 -12.11 -16.61 6.14
CA ASP A 219 -13.00 -15.71 6.86
C ASP A 219 -14.46 -16.16 6.65
N ALA A 220 -15.21 -16.33 7.73
CA ALA A 220 -16.58 -16.88 7.69
C ALA A 220 -17.61 -16.03 8.43
N ILE A 221 -18.79 -15.88 7.84
CA ILE A 221 -19.97 -15.22 8.43
C ILE A 221 -21.22 -16.11 8.39
N TYR A 222 -22.18 -15.81 9.26
CA TYR A 222 -23.53 -16.39 9.17
C TYR A 222 -24.31 -15.84 7.97
N GLY A 223 -25.13 -16.68 7.35
CA GLY A 223 -25.98 -16.32 6.22
C GLY A 223 -25.24 -16.21 4.88
N LEU A 224 -25.70 -15.29 4.02
CA LEU A 224 -25.20 -15.05 2.67
C LEU A 224 -23.95 -14.16 2.64
N GLY A 225 -23.04 -14.45 1.70
CA GLY A 225 -21.67 -13.92 1.69
C GLY A 225 -21.55 -12.44 1.32
N GLU A 226 -22.62 -11.82 0.82
CA GLU A 226 -22.61 -10.41 0.41
C GLU A 226 -22.15 -9.47 1.54
N TYR A 227 -22.44 -9.81 2.81
CA TYR A 227 -22.07 -8.99 3.95
C TYR A 227 -20.59 -9.05 4.31
N VAL A 228 -19.86 -10.11 3.92
CA VAL A 228 -18.40 -10.16 4.08
C VAL A 228 -17.73 -9.27 3.04
N VAL A 229 -18.21 -9.32 1.79
CA VAL A 229 -17.70 -8.50 0.69
C VAL A 229 -17.97 -7.00 0.91
N LEU A 230 -19.13 -6.65 1.47
CA LEU A 230 -19.49 -5.26 1.80
C LEU A 230 -18.88 -4.75 3.13
N GLY A 231 -18.20 -5.61 3.90
CA GLY A 231 -17.62 -5.24 5.20
C GLY A 231 -18.66 -4.88 6.27
N LYS A 232 -19.90 -5.35 6.15
CA LYS A 232 -20.99 -5.08 7.10
C LYS A 232 -20.89 -5.92 8.37
N VAL A 233 -20.26 -7.10 8.28
CA VAL A 233 -20.09 -8.04 9.38
C VAL A 233 -18.61 -8.38 9.49
N THR A 234 -18.06 -8.33 10.70
CA THR A 234 -16.71 -8.82 10.98
C THR A 234 -16.75 -10.36 11.02
N PRO A 235 -16.01 -11.05 10.14
CA PRO A 235 -16.01 -12.51 10.07
C PRO A 235 -15.27 -13.16 11.24
N ASP A 236 -15.56 -14.45 11.45
CA ASP A 236 -14.64 -15.34 12.15
C ASP A 236 -13.42 -15.57 11.26
N HIS A 237 -12.23 -15.55 11.86
CA HIS A 237 -10.96 -15.64 11.14
C HIS A 237 -10.20 -16.92 11.50
N PHE A 238 -9.75 -17.65 10.49
CA PHE A 238 -9.00 -18.89 10.63
C PHE A 238 -7.74 -18.84 9.76
N VAL A 239 -6.59 -19.19 10.35
CA VAL A 239 -5.33 -19.38 9.62
C VAL A 239 -4.94 -20.84 9.70
N ILE A 240 -4.66 -21.44 8.55
CA ILE A 240 -4.34 -22.86 8.39
C ILE A 240 -2.95 -22.98 7.80
N ASP A 241 -2.14 -23.86 8.38
CA ASP A 241 -0.83 -24.22 7.85
C ASP A 241 -0.97 -25.23 6.70
N LYS A 242 -0.45 -24.90 5.51
CA LYS A 242 -0.62 -25.71 4.28
C LYS A 242 0.08 -27.07 4.30
N GLU A 243 1.16 -27.17 5.07
CA GLU A 243 1.95 -28.40 5.18
C GLU A 243 1.25 -29.38 6.12
N THR A 244 0.93 -28.91 7.33
CA THR A 244 0.36 -29.76 8.38
C THR A 244 -1.16 -29.89 8.29
N MET A 245 -1.84 -29.05 7.51
CA MET A 245 -3.30 -28.94 7.42
C MET A 245 -3.94 -28.78 8.80
N LYS A 246 -3.34 -27.93 9.65
CA LYS A 246 -3.82 -27.61 10.99
C LYS A 246 -4.17 -26.14 11.11
N ILE A 247 -5.24 -25.85 11.84
CA ILE A 247 -5.60 -24.50 12.24
C ILE A 247 -4.54 -24.01 13.24
N VAL A 248 -3.79 -22.99 12.86
CA VAL A 248 -2.75 -22.35 13.68
C VAL A 248 -3.25 -21.10 14.39
N GLU A 249 -4.27 -20.45 13.83
CA GLU A 249 -4.95 -19.31 14.43
C GLU A 249 -6.47 -19.44 14.25
N LYS A 250 -7.21 -19.07 15.30
CA LYS A 250 -8.67 -19.08 15.32
C LYS A 250 -9.17 -17.92 16.16
N ASN A 251 -9.85 -16.97 15.53
CA ASN A 251 -10.44 -15.81 16.16
C ASN A 251 -11.94 -15.76 15.87
N ILE A 252 -12.76 -15.93 16.92
CA ILE A 252 -14.22 -16.02 16.81
C ILE A 252 -14.82 -14.70 17.29
N ILE A 253 -15.56 -14.04 16.41
CA ILE A 253 -16.09 -12.70 16.63
C ILE A 253 -17.59 -12.75 16.81
N LYS A 254 -18.11 -11.89 17.68
CA LYS A 254 -19.55 -11.81 17.92
C LYS A 254 -20.27 -11.22 16.70
N GLN A 255 -21.07 -12.01 15.98
CA GLN A 255 -21.79 -11.58 14.78
C GLN A 255 -23.27 -11.27 15.08
N PRO A 256 -23.71 -9.98 15.08
CA PRO A 256 -25.05 -9.61 15.52
C PRO A 256 -26.13 -9.72 14.43
N ILE A 257 -25.73 -9.69 13.15
CA ILE A 257 -26.63 -9.65 11.99
C ILE A 257 -26.16 -10.64 10.92
N GLN A 258 -27.09 -11.09 10.09
CA GLN A 258 -26.84 -11.97 8.93
C GLN A 258 -27.81 -11.59 7.80
N LEU A 259 -27.38 -11.81 6.56
CA LEU A 259 -28.25 -11.69 5.39
C LEU A 259 -28.86 -13.05 5.07
N VAL A 260 -30.18 -13.14 5.06
CA VAL A 260 -30.91 -14.39 4.78
C VAL A 260 -31.81 -14.24 3.56
N ARG A 261 -32.18 -15.37 2.97
CA ARG A 261 -33.13 -15.41 1.86
C ARG A 261 -34.56 -15.24 2.33
N VAL A 262 -35.39 -14.60 1.51
CA VAL A 262 -36.85 -14.59 1.68
C VAL A 262 -37.45 -15.78 0.92
N ALA A 263 -38.51 -16.41 1.45
CA ALA A 263 -39.09 -17.62 0.87
C ALA A 263 -39.60 -17.45 -0.58
N ASP A 264 -40.06 -16.25 -0.92
CA ASP A 264 -40.67 -15.91 -2.23
C ASP A 264 -39.71 -15.15 -3.18
N GLY A 265 -38.44 -15.00 -2.82
CA GLY A 265 -37.42 -14.32 -3.63
C GLY A 265 -36.80 -13.09 -2.95
N GLY A 266 -35.52 -12.81 -3.25
CA GLY A 266 -34.74 -11.71 -2.63
C GLY A 266 -34.14 -12.04 -1.26
N THR A 267 -33.59 -11.03 -0.57
CA THR A 267 -32.87 -11.16 0.70
C THR A 267 -33.33 -10.14 1.74
N VAL A 268 -33.15 -10.45 3.02
CA VAL A 268 -33.47 -9.58 4.15
C VAL A 268 -32.40 -9.70 5.24
N GLU A 269 -32.10 -8.59 5.90
CA GLU A 269 -31.23 -8.58 7.07
C GLU A 269 -32.01 -9.07 8.30
N GLU A 270 -31.45 -10.04 9.01
CA GLU A 270 -31.99 -10.55 10.26
C GLU A 270 -30.93 -10.57 11.35
N LYS A 271 -31.38 -10.57 12.61
CA LYS A 271 -30.48 -10.76 13.76
C LYS A 271 -30.07 -12.22 13.86
N VAL A 272 -28.78 -12.46 14.09
CA VAL A 272 -28.30 -13.79 14.46
C VAL A 272 -28.82 -14.09 15.87
N PRO A 273 -29.38 -15.29 16.14
CA PRO A 273 -29.80 -15.68 17.49
C PRO A 273 -28.68 -15.51 18.52
N GLU A 274 -28.95 -14.92 19.69
CA GLU A 274 -27.91 -14.56 20.69
C GLU A 274 -27.01 -15.75 21.09
N GLU A 275 -27.57 -16.96 21.11
CA GLU A 275 -26.87 -18.20 21.44
C GLU A 275 -25.80 -18.59 20.39
N LEU A 276 -25.98 -18.16 19.14
CA LEU A 276 -25.08 -18.44 18.02
C LEU A 276 -24.03 -17.34 17.82
N GLN A 277 -24.30 -16.09 18.25
CA GLN A 277 -23.47 -14.94 17.88
C GLN A 277 -21.99 -15.11 18.26
N GLY A 278 -21.66 -15.81 19.34
CA GLY A 278 -20.28 -16.06 19.78
C GLY A 278 -19.78 -17.49 19.55
N GLN A 279 -20.51 -18.30 18.79
CA GLN A 279 -20.08 -19.63 18.39
C GLN A 279 -19.32 -19.55 17.06
N PRO A 280 -18.38 -20.47 16.80
CA PRO A 280 -17.71 -20.50 15.51
C PRO A 280 -18.72 -20.80 14.41
N VAL A 281 -18.70 -19.97 13.36
CA VAL A 281 -19.57 -20.10 12.18
C VAL A 281 -19.35 -21.45 11.48
N LEU A 282 -18.09 -21.91 11.45
CA LEU A 282 -17.68 -23.19 10.86
C LEU A 282 -17.08 -24.13 11.92
N SER A 283 -17.33 -25.43 11.77
CA SER A 283 -16.59 -26.44 12.54
C SER A 283 -15.14 -26.57 12.05
N ASP A 284 -14.24 -27.02 12.93
CA ASP A 284 -12.84 -27.22 12.57
C ASP A 284 -12.68 -28.19 11.40
N SER A 285 -13.54 -29.22 11.30
CA SER A 285 -13.53 -30.15 10.16
C SER A 285 -13.91 -29.47 8.85
N GLN A 286 -14.88 -28.55 8.87
CA GLN A 286 -15.28 -27.77 7.68
C GLN A 286 -14.19 -26.78 7.27
N VAL A 287 -13.49 -26.17 8.24
CA VAL A 287 -12.34 -25.29 7.97
C VAL A 287 -11.21 -26.07 7.28
N ILE A 288 -10.89 -27.27 7.77
CA ILE A 288 -9.87 -28.12 7.13
C ILE A 288 -10.32 -28.62 5.75
N GLU A 289 -11.59 -28.94 5.56
CA GLU A 289 -12.15 -29.31 4.26
C GLU A 289 -12.00 -28.16 3.24
N LEU A 290 -12.37 -26.93 3.62
CA LEU A 290 -12.18 -25.73 2.80
C LEU A 290 -10.71 -25.47 2.48
N ALA A 291 -9.82 -25.62 3.46
CA ALA A 291 -8.38 -25.49 3.23
C ALA A 291 -7.88 -26.54 2.21
N GLY A 292 -8.44 -27.75 2.23
CA GLY A 292 -8.18 -28.78 1.22
C GLY A 292 -8.58 -28.33 -0.19
N TYR A 293 -9.77 -27.74 -0.34
CA TYR A 293 -10.20 -27.17 -1.63
C TYR A 293 -9.29 -26.02 -2.06
N ALA A 294 -8.96 -25.08 -1.16
CA ALA A 294 -8.09 -23.94 -1.46
C ALA A 294 -6.72 -24.38 -1.97
N LYS A 295 -6.12 -25.40 -1.34
CA LYS A 295 -4.84 -25.98 -1.78
C LYS A 295 -4.93 -26.62 -3.15
N ALA A 296 -5.97 -27.43 -3.40
CA ALA A 296 -6.18 -28.06 -4.70
C ALA A 296 -6.40 -27.02 -5.82
N ILE A 297 -7.14 -25.94 -5.55
CA ILE A 297 -7.37 -24.85 -6.50
C ILE A 297 -6.06 -24.10 -6.77
N GLU A 298 -5.27 -23.75 -5.76
CA GLU A 298 -3.95 -23.13 -5.95
C GLU A 298 -3.01 -23.99 -6.81
N GLU A 299 -2.92 -25.29 -6.51
CA GLU A 299 -2.08 -26.24 -7.25
C GLU A 299 -2.49 -26.32 -8.73
N HIS A 300 -3.80 -26.34 -9.02
CA HIS A 300 -4.32 -26.39 -10.39
C HIS A 300 -4.07 -25.09 -11.16
N TYR A 301 -4.28 -23.94 -10.52
CA TYR A 301 -4.16 -22.64 -11.18
C TYR A 301 -2.71 -22.15 -11.30
N GLY A 302 -1.80 -22.65 -10.45
CA GLY A 302 -0.38 -22.30 -10.42
C GLY A 302 -0.08 -20.91 -9.86
N CYS A 303 -1.06 -20.28 -9.21
CA CYS A 303 -0.96 -18.95 -8.62
C CYS A 303 -1.77 -18.89 -7.33
N TYR A 304 -1.56 -17.86 -6.50
CA TYR A 304 -2.40 -17.68 -5.32
C TYR A 304 -3.83 -17.35 -5.73
N MET A 305 -4.80 -17.79 -4.94
CA MET A 305 -6.21 -17.77 -5.27
C MET A 305 -7.02 -17.03 -4.20
N ASP A 306 -7.96 -16.22 -4.65
CA ASP A 306 -9.05 -15.59 -3.91
C ASP A 306 -10.34 -16.34 -4.24
N MET A 307 -11.00 -16.90 -3.22
CA MET A 307 -12.11 -17.84 -3.37
C MET A 307 -13.26 -17.50 -2.44
N GLU A 308 -14.49 -17.70 -2.91
CA GLU A 308 -15.70 -17.56 -2.12
C GLU A 308 -16.35 -18.93 -1.91
N PHE A 309 -16.88 -19.16 -0.70
CA PHE A 309 -17.57 -20.41 -0.36
C PHE A 309 -18.91 -20.19 0.34
N ALA A 310 -19.73 -21.23 0.32
CA ALA A 310 -21.02 -21.30 0.98
C ALA A 310 -21.25 -22.67 1.61
N LEU A 311 -21.77 -22.69 2.84
CA LEU A 311 -22.19 -23.89 3.55
C LEU A 311 -23.71 -24.01 3.49
N ASP A 312 -24.19 -25.03 2.79
CA ASP A 312 -25.63 -25.26 2.57
C ASP A 312 -26.36 -25.65 3.86
N ALA A 313 -27.43 -24.93 4.18
CA ALA A 313 -28.30 -25.23 5.32
C ALA A 313 -29.03 -26.57 5.18
N ASN A 314 -29.31 -27.02 3.96
CA ASN A 314 -30.08 -28.24 3.72
C ASN A 314 -29.23 -29.51 3.77
N THR A 315 -28.02 -29.43 3.22
CA THR A 315 -27.16 -30.61 3.00
C THR A 315 -25.91 -30.62 3.89
N ASP A 316 -25.63 -29.51 4.58
CA ASP A 316 -24.39 -29.28 5.34
C ASP A 316 -23.11 -29.41 4.48
N ARG A 317 -23.27 -29.31 3.16
CA ARG A 317 -22.20 -29.43 2.18
C ARG A 317 -21.58 -28.06 1.91
N LEU A 318 -20.25 -28.04 1.82
CA LEU A 318 -19.49 -26.87 1.38
C LEU A 318 -19.47 -26.79 -0.15
N TRP A 319 -19.63 -25.58 -0.65
CA TRP A 319 -19.63 -25.25 -2.07
C TRP A 319 -18.68 -24.08 -2.33
N ILE A 320 -17.88 -24.17 -3.40
CA ILE A 320 -17.09 -23.06 -3.92
C ILE A 320 -17.94 -22.31 -4.93
N VAL A 321 -18.25 -21.05 -4.61
CA VAL A 321 -19.18 -20.22 -5.40
C VAL A 321 -18.46 -19.23 -6.32
N GLN A 322 -17.15 -19.01 -6.09
CA GLN A 322 -16.28 -18.22 -6.97
C GLN A 322 -14.81 -18.55 -6.68
N ALA A 323 -13.95 -18.44 -7.68
CA ALA A 323 -12.50 -18.44 -7.52
C ALA A 323 -11.87 -17.53 -8.57
N ARG A 324 -10.78 -16.85 -8.22
CA ARG A 324 -9.97 -16.07 -9.17
C ARG A 324 -8.53 -15.95 -8.65
N PRO A 325 -7.55 -15.65 -9.51
CA PRO A 325 -6.20 -15.33 -9.05
C PRO A 325 -6.20 -14.15 -8.08
N GLU A 326 -5.47 -14.30 -6.97
CA GLU A 326 -5.12 -13.20 -6.09
C GLU A 326 -4.13 -12.28 -6.84
N THR A 327 -4.32 -10.96 -6.78
CA THR A 327 -3.66 -10.04 -7.74
C THR A 327 -2.34 -9.45 -7.24
N VAL A 328 -2.11 -9.35 -5.93
CA VAL A 328 -0.95 -8.65 -5.35
C VAL A 328 0.25 -9.58 -5.25
N TRP A 329 0.06 -10.75 -4.66
CA TRP A 329 1.10 -11.73 -4.40
C TRP A 329 1.31 -12.69 -5.57
N SER A 330 0.29 -12.99 -6.38
CA SER A 330 0.50 -13.82 -7.59
C SER A 330 1.37 -13.13 -8.64
N GLN A 331 1.28 -11.81 -8.76
CA GLN A 331 2.18 -11.03 -9.63
C GLN A 331 3.63 -11.10 -9.15
N ARG A 332 3.85 -11.18 -7.84
CA ARG A 332 5.19 -11.38 -7.24
C ARG A 332 5.68 -12.82 -7.44
N LYS A 333 4.83 -13.84 -7.25
CA LYS A 333 5.15 -15.26 -7.50
C LYS A 333 5.52 -15.54 -8.97
N ALA A 334 4.81 -14.92 -9.91
CA ALA A 334 5.13 -15.02 -11.34
C ALA A 334 6.49 -14.37 -11.70
N ALA A 335 6.96 -13.42 -10.90
CA ALA A 335 8.30 -12.85 -11.02
C ALA A 335 9.37 -13.68 -10.28
N ASP A 336 9.00 -14.41 -9.22
CA ASP A 336 9.89 -15.22 -8.39
C ASP A 336 10.12 -16.66 -8.91
N HIS A 337 9.29 -17.18 -9.83
CA HIS A 337 9.45 -18.52 -10.45
C HIS A 337 10.72 -18.70 -11.32
N ALA A 338 11.65 -17.75 -11.29
CA ALA A 338 12.93 -17.82 -11.99
C ALA A 338 14.12 -18.28 -11.13
N ASP A 339 14.02 -18.34 -9.80
CA ASP A 339 15.15 -18.72 -8.94
C ASP A 339 14.71 -19.61 -7.75
N GLU A 340 15.22 -20.85 -7.70
CA GLU A 340 14.95 -21.85 -6.65
C GLU A 340 15.56 -21.48 -5.27
N GLU A 341 14.92 -22.05 -4.24
CA GLU A 341 15.04 -21.85 -2.79
C GLU A 341 16.46 -22.02 -2.20
N ASP A 342 16.82 -21.15 -1.25
CA ASP A 342 18.06 -21.24 -0.46
C ASP A 342 17.71 -21.11 1.04
N VAL A 343 18.10 -22.11 1.84
CA VAL A 343 17.52 -22.44 3.17
C VAL A 343 18.04 -21.56 4.33
N ASP A 344 18.96 -20.62 4.07
CA ASP A 344 19.65 -19.81 5.12
C ASP A 344 19.29 -18.31 5.11
N VAL A 345 18.07 -17.96 4.68
CA VAL A 345 17.61 -16.56 4.60
C VAL A 345 17.07 -16.06 5.94
N VAL A 346 17.64 -14.97 6.45
CA VAL A 346 17.16 -14.28 7.66
C VAL A 346 16.36 -13.05 7.23
N LYS A 347 15.18 -12.85 7.83
CA LYS A 347 14.36 -11.64 7.63
C LYS A 347 15.11 -10.42 8.18
N GLU A 348 14.96 -9.26 7.53
CA GLU A 348 15.70 -8.04 7.90
C GLU A 348 15.46 -7.59 9.35
N ALA A 349 14.29 -7.92 9.91
CA ALA A 349 13.90 -7.63 11.29
C ALA A 349 14.74 -8.38 12.35
N ASP A 350 15.27 -9.55 12.01
CA ASP A 350 16.02 -10.43 12.92
C ASP A 350 17.55 -10.37 12.68
N ALA A 351 18.00 -9.51 11.76
CA ALA A 351 19.39 -9.44 11.35
C ALA A 351 20.28 -8.79 12.44
N GLU A 352 20.92 -9.63 13.25
CA GLU A 352 21.86 -9.19 14.28
C GLU A 352 23.12 -8.57 13.67
N VAL A 353 23.49 -7.36 14.14
CA VAL A 353 24.72 -6.68 13.69
C VAL A 353 25.93 -7.35 14.33
N ALA A 354 26.74 -8.01 13.51
CA ALA A 354 27.96 -8.69 13.94
C ALA A 354 29.08 -7.71 14.29
N VAL A 355 29.38 -6.77 13.38
CA VAL A 355 30.48 -5.82 13.53
C VAL A 355 30.29 -4.59 12.63
N ARG A 356 30.91 -3.46 13.00
CA ARG A 356 30.91 -2.21 12.21
C ARG A 356 32.33 -1.78 11.90
N GLY A 357 32.51 -1.07 10.78
CA GLY A 357 33.79 -0.48 10.40
C GLY A 357 33.63 0.75 9.52
N LEU A 358 34.72 1.16 8.88
CA LEU A 358 34.73 2.26 7.92
C LEU A 358 34.36 1.70 6.52
N PRO A 359 33.40 2.30 5.81
CA PRO A 359 32.98 1.87 4.47
C PRO A 359 34.06 2.21 3.43
N ALA A 360 35.03 1.31 3.25
CA ALA A 360 36.19 1.57 2.40
C ALA A 360 35.86 1.46 0.92
N SER A 361 35.15 0.41 0.51
CA SER A 361 34.71 0.20 -0.87
C SER A 361 33.22 -0.16 -0.84
N PRO A 362 32.34 0.64 -1.47
CA PRO A 362 30.89 0.44 -1.37
C PRO A 362 30.45 -0.82 -2.10
N GLY A 363 29.34 -1.39 -1.66
CA GLY A 363 28.71 -2.55 -2.29
C GLY A 363 28.04 -3.42 -1.25
N LEU A 364 27.25 -4.38 -1.72
CA LEU A 364 26.54 -5.30 -0.87
C LEU A 364 26.82 -6.73 -1.31
N ALA A 365 27.18 -7.58 -0.37
CA ALA A 365 27.54 -8.97 -0.63
C ALA A 365 27.19 -9.84 0.57
N SER A 366 26.93 -11.12 0.32
CA SER A 366 26.82 -12.11 1.38
C SER A 366 27.68 -13.31 1.04
N GLY A 367 28.20 -13.97 2.06
CA GLY A 367 29.02 -15.14 1.87
C GLY A 367 29.47 -15.74 3.20
N VAL A 368 30.13 -16.89 3.09
CA VAL A 368 30.72 -17.58 4.23
C VAL A 368 32.01 -16.88 4.62
N VAL A 369 32.13 -16.51 5.89
CA VAL A 369 33.33 -15.93 6.48
C VAL A 369 34.46 -16.95 6.49
N HIS A 370 35.64 -16.51 6.08
CA HIS A 370 36.88 -17.21 6.33
C HIS A 370 37.87 -16.24 6.99
N VAL A 371 38.13 -16.49 8.27
CA VAL A 371 39.12 -15.73 9.04
C VAL A 371 40.50 -16.31 8.73
N ILE A 372 41.39 -15.47 8.21
CA ILE A 372 42.78 -15.85 7.90
C ILE A 372 43.72 -14.87 8.59
N ASP A 373 44.61 -15.40 9.44
CA ASP A 373 45.56 -14.59 10.20
C ASP A 373 46.89 -14.37 9.46
N ASN A 374 47.26 -15.28 8.54
CA ASN A 374 48.55 -15.27 7.86
C ASN A 374 48.41 -15.49 6.33
N PRO A 375 49.14 -14.74 5.49
CA PRO A 375 49.14 -14.96 4.04
C PRO A 375 49.50 -16.39 3.59
N LYS A 376 50.21 -17.17 4.43
CA LYS A 376 50.56 -18.56 4.13
C LYS A 376 49.35 -19.50 4.03
N ASP A 377 48.22 -19.11 4.62
CA ASP A 377 47.01 -19.92 4.66
C ASP A 377 46.00 -19.52 3.56
N ILE A 378 46.40 -18.62 2.65
CA ILE A 378 45.58 -18.17 1.50
C ILE A 378 45.14 -19.33 0.59
N ASP A 379 45.92 -20.40 0.51
CA ASP A 379 45.56 -21.57 -0.29
C ASP A 379 44.31 -22.30 0.22
N GLN A 380 43.91 -22.04 1.48
CA GLN A 380 42.70 -22.59 2.10
C GLN A 380 41.45 -21.75 1.76
N PHE A 381 41.63 -20.53 1.24
CA PHE A 381 40.54 -19.60 0.89
C PHE A 381 39.87 -19.98 -0.44
N LYS A 382 38.55 -20.14 -0.41
CA LYS A 382 37.75 -20.54 -1.57
C LYS A 382 37.15 -19.33 -2.30
N GLN A 383 36.83 -19.53 -3.57
CA GLN A 383 36.14 -18.51 -4.37
C GLN A 383 34.76 -18.21 -3.79
N GLY A 384 34.42 -16.93 -3.63
CA GLY A 384 33.13 -16.47 -3.12
C GLY A 384 33.03 -16.32 -1.60
N GLU A 385 34.10 -16.62 -0.84
CA GLU A 385 34.13 -16.41 0.61
C GLU A 385 34.34 -14.94 0.99
N VAL A 386 33.99 -14.59 2.23
CA VAL A 386 34.23 -13.27 2.83
C VAL A 386 35.56 -13.31 3.58
N LEU A 387 36.54 -12.53 3.13
CA LEU A 387 37.86 -12.49 3.74
C LEU A 387 37.84 -11.62 5.00
N VAL A 388 38.11 -12.22 6.16
CA VAL A 388 38.27 -11.50 7.44
C VAL A 388 39.71 -11.64 7.92
N THR A 389 40.39 -10.53 8.16
CA THR A 389 41.80 -10.55 8.63
C THR A 389 42.17 -9.30 9.43
N VAL A 390 43.35 -9.27 10.03
CA VAL A 390 43.83 -8.11 10.80
C VAL A 390 44.12 -6.93 9.87
N MET A 391 44.94 -7.15 8.83
CA MET A 391 45.31 -6.16 7.83
C MET A 391 45.80 -6.87 6.55
N THR A 392 45.58 -6.29 5.38
CA THR A 392 46.12 -6.84 4.12
C THR A 392 47.43 -6.19 3.70
N SER A 393 48.23 -6.93 2.96
CA SER A 393 49.47 -6.54 2.26
C SER A 393 49.42 -7.05 0.81
N PRO A 394 50.37 -6.70 -0.08
CA PRO A 394 50.36 -7.18 -1.46
C PRO A 394 50.29 -8.70 -1.63
N ASP A 395 50.80 -9.46 -0.65
CA ASP A 395 50.74 -10.93 -0.65
C ASP A 395 49.31 -11.48 -0.53
N TRP A 396 48.35 -10.67 -0.09
CA TRP A 396 46.93 -11.04 0.06
C TRP A 396 46.11 -10.90 -1.23
N VAL A 397 46.66 -10.26 -2.27
CA VAL A 397 45.97 -10.01 -3.54
C VAL A 397 45.34 -11.27 -4.15
N PRO A 398 45.98 -12.46 -4.11
CA PRO A 398 45.36 -13.69 -4.61
C PRO A 398 44.07 -14.07 -3.87
N ALA A 399 44.00 -13.90 -2.55
CA ALA A 399 42.78 -14.13 -1.76
C ALA A 399 41.74 -13.03 -2.00
N MET A 400 42.17 -11.78 -2.06
CA MET A 400 41.29 -10.63 -2.30
C MET A 400 40.53 -10.80 -3.63
N LYS A 401 41.18 -11.27 -4.69
CA LYS A 401 40.52 -11.55 -5.99
C LYS A 401 39.46 -12.64 -5.94
N LYS A 402 39.57 -13.56 -4.97
CA LYS A 402 38.60 -14.66 -4.78
C LYS A 402 37.44 -14.24 -3.89
N ALA A 403 37.60 -13.18 -3.10
CA ALA A 403 36.67 -12.80 -2.05
C ALA A 403 35.43 -12.07 -2.60
N THR A 404 34.27 -12.35 -2.02
CA THR A 404 33.03 -11.59 -2.32
C THR A 404 32.93 -10.30 -1.53
N ALA A 405 33.63 -10.21 -0.39
CA ALA A 405 33.78 -9.01 0.43
C ALA A 405 35.02 -9.15 1.32
N ILE A 406 35.55 -8.02 1.79
CA ILE A 406 36.77 -7.96 2.61
C ILE A 406 36.51 -7.13 3.86
N ILE A 407 36.79 -7.69 5.04
CA ILE A 407 36.64 -7.03 6.34
C ILE A 407 37.99 -7.06 7.08
N THR A 408 38.50 -5.91 7.52
CA THR A 408 39.74 -5.83 8.29
C THR A 408 39.59 -5.19 9.67
N ASN A 409 40.33 -5.72 10.66
CA ASN A 409 40.38 -5.13 12.00
C ASN A 409 40.98 -3.73 11.98
N ASP A 410 42.10 -3.58 11.29
CA ASP A 410 42.89 -2.36 11.23
C ASP A 410 42.84 -1.75 9.81
N GLY A 411 43.17 -0.46 9.73
CA GLY A 411 43.26 0.28 8.47
C GLY A 411 42.24 1.41 8.37
N GLY A 412 42.65 2.50 7.72
CA GLY A 412 41.79 3.64 7.38
C GLY A 412 41.39 3.63 5.90
N MET A 413 40.68 4.67 5.47
CA MET A 413 40.15 4.81 4.10
C MET A 413 41.22 4.78 2.98
N THR A 414 42.50 4.90 3.32
CA THR A 414 43.66 4.90 2.41
C THR A 414 44.58 3.69 2.61
N CYS A 415 44.17 2.69 3.40
CA CYS A 415 44.98 1.49 3.61
C CYS A 415 45.02 0.60 2.36
N HIS A 416 45.94 -0.37 2.35
CA HIS A 416 46.10 -1.32 1.25
C HIS A 416 44.77 -2.03 0.89
N ALA A 417 44.03 -2.52 1.90
CA ALA A 417 42.72 -3.15 1.69
C ALA A 417 41.73 -2.19 1.00
N ALA A 418 41.67 -0.93 1.43
CA ALA A 418 40.74 0.05 0.89
C ALA A 418 41.06 0.45 -0.56
N ILE A 419 42.34 0.62 -0.90
CA ILE A 419 42.76 1.02 -2.25
C ILE A 419 42.50 -0.12 -3.23
N VAL A 420 43.00 -1.32 -2.93
CA VAL A 420 42.91 -2.47 -3.83
C VAL A 420 41.46 -2.93 -4.00
N SER A 421 40.65 -2.91 -2.95
CA SER A 421 39.23 -3.31 -3.05
C SER A 421 38.41 -2.34 -3.90
N ARG A 422 38.73 -1.04 -3.91
CA ARG A 422 38.07 -0.06 -4.81
C ARG A 422 38.44 -0.31 -6.27
N GLU A 423 39.72 -0.58 -6.54
CA GLU A 423 40.20 -0.92 -7.89
C GLU A 423 39.57 -2.21 -8.42
N MET A 424 39.36 -3.19 -7.54
CA MET A 424 38.74 -4.47 -7.86
C MET A 424 37.20 -4.46 -7.75
N GLN A 425 36.60 -3.35 -7.35
CA GLN A 425 35.16 -3.20 -7.08
C GLN A 425 34.58 -4.25 -6.12
N ILE A 426 35.37 -4.64 -5.10
CA ILE A 426 34.96 -5.59 -4.07
C ILE A 426 34.46 -4.80 -2.86
N PRO A 427 33.28 -5.11 -2.30
CA PRO A 427 32.78 -4.52 -1.06
C PRO A 427 33.81 -4.67 0.07
N CYS A 428 34.16 -3.57 0.73
CA CYS A 428 35.21 -3.59 1.75
C CYS A 428 34.89 -2.68 2.95
N ILE A 429 35.04 -3.25 4.15
CA ILE A 429 34.93 -2.56 5.44
C ILE A 429 36.27 -2.68 6.17
N VAL A 430 36.84 -1.57 6.61
CA VAL A 430 38.15 -1.56 7.29
C VAL A 430 38.08 -0.92 8.66
N GLY A 431 39.03 -1.25 9.54
CA GLY A 431 39.16 -0.56 10.81
C GLY A 431 38.05 -0.92 11.81
N THR A 432 37.52 -2.14 11.79
CA THR A 432 36.42 -2.52 12.70
C THR A 432 36.79 -2.38 14.18
N LYS A 433 38.06 -2.62 14.53
CA LYS A 433 38.59 -2.40 15.89
C LYS A 433 38.45 -0.95 16.35
N SER A 434 38.55 0.01 15.43
CA SER A 434 38.33 1.43 15.74
C SER A 434 36.86 1.79 16.00
N LYS A 435 35.94 0.86 15.72
CA LYS A 435 34.49 0.95 15.93
C LYS A 435 34.00 -0.04 17.02
N ASN A 436 34.83 -0.22 18.06
CA ASN A 436 34.61 -0.98 19.29
C ASN A 436 34.87 -2.50 19.26
N LEU A 437 34.83 -3.18 18.11
CA LEU A 437 34.97 -4.64 18.04
C LEU A 437 35.80 -5.08 16.85
N ALA A 438 36.84 -5.89 17.06
CA ALA A 438 37.64 -6.46 15.98
C ALA A 438 36.82 -7.53 15.24
N ALA A 439 36.87 -7.53 13.91
CA ALA A 439 36.11 -8.46 13.08
C ALA A 439 36.56 -9.91 13.27
N THR A 440 37.85 -10.15 13.52
CA THR A 440 38.39 -11.49 13.84
C THR A 440 37.89 -12.05 15.16
N ASP A 441 37.42 -11.19 16.08
CA ASP A 441 36.89 -11.60 17.37
C ASP A 441 35.37 -11.81 17.30
N ALA A 442 34.69 -11.03 16.45
CA ALA A 442 33.24 -11.06 16.25
C ALA A 442 32.78 -12.18 15.31
N LEU A 443 33.60 -12.54 14.32
CA LEU A 443 33.24 -13.49 13.26
C LEU A 443 34.18 -14.70 13.29
N LYS A 444 33.64 -15.88 13.00
CA LYS A 444 34.39 -17.14 12.91
C LYS A 444 34.34 -17.71 11.50
N THR A 445 35.38 -18.46 11.14
CA THR A 445 35.40 -19.21 9.87
C THR A 445 34.20 -20.17 9.81
N GLY A 446 33.37 -20.04 8.78
CA GLY A 446 32.12 -20.79 8.61
C GLY A 446 30.85 -19.97 8.85
N ASP A 447 30.94 -18.79 9.47
CA ASP A 447 29.76 -17.94 9.69
C ASP A 447 29.21 -17.41 8.36
N VAL A 448 27.91 -17.44 8.17
CA VAL A 448 27.27 -16.76 7.03
C VAL A 448 26.98 -15.32 7.43
N VAL A 449 27.41 -14.35 6.61
CA VAL A 449 27.20 -12.92 6.89
C VAL A 449 26.71 -12.16 5.66
N THR A 450 26.09 -11.02 5.91
CA THR A 450 25.74 -10.01 4.90
C THR A 450 26.47 -8.71 5.19
N ILE A 451 27.18 -8.19 4.18
CA ILE A 451 28.04 -7.01 4.26
C ILE A 451 27.35 -5.87 3.54
N ASP A 452 26.97 -4.83 4.29
CA ASP A 452 26.62 -3.52 3.74
C ASP A 452 27.84 -2.60 3.84
N ALA A 453 28.70 -2.67 2.83
CA ALA A 453 29.91 -1.85 2.79
C ALA A 453 29.62 -0.38 2.42
N LYS A 454 28.38 -0.03 2.04
CA LYS A 454 27.96 1.38 1.85
C LYS A 454 27.78 2.06 3.20
N ASN A 455 27.14 1.39 4.15
CA ASN A 455 26.91 1.90 5.50
C ASN A 455 27.96 1.44 6.53
N GLY A 456 28.84 0.50 6.16
CA GLY A 456 29.94 0.02 7.00
C GLY A 456 29.49 -0.97 8.09
N VAL A 457 28.47 -1.77 7.79
CA VAL A 457 27.82 -2.69 8.75
C VAL A 457 27.88 -4.13 8.23
N VAL A 458 28.13 -5.08 9.13
CA VAL A 458 28.09 -6.52 8.85
C VAL A 458 27.01 -7.14 9.72
N TYR A 459 26.14 -7.94 9.10
CA TYR A 459 25.04 -8.66 9.74
C TYR A 459 25.31 -10.16 9.75
N HIS A 460 24.85 -10.87 10.78
CA HIS A 460 24.80 -12.34 10.78
C HIS A 460 23.67 -12.83 9.85
N GLY A 461 23.92 -13.92 9.12
CA GLY A 461 22.99 -14.54 8.18
C GLY A 461 22.96 -13.91 6.78
N LYS A 462 22.20 -14.53 5.87
CA LYS A 462 21.95 -14.04 4.50
C LYS A 462 20.66 -13.21 4.49
N VAL A 463 20.77 -11.88 4.42
CA VAL A 463 19.61 -10.97 4.45
C VAL A 463 19.13 -10.74 3.01
N ALA A 464 18.18 -11.57 2.55
CA ALA A 464 17.76 -11.61 1.14
C ALA A 464 17.15 -10.29 0.61
N SER A 465 16.48 -9.51 1.46
CA SER A 465 15.92 -8.19 1.10
C SER A 465 16.99 -7.22 0.61
N MET A 466 18.21 -7.33 1.14
CA MET A 466 19.33 -6.47 0.75
C MET A 466 19.97 -6.94 -0.58
N LEU A 467 20.06 -8.25 -0.80
CA LEU A 467 20.70 -8.84 -1.99
C LEU A 467 19.86 -8.75 -3.28
N LYS A 468 18.52 -8.90 -3.21
CA LYS A 468 17.63 -8.72 -4.39
C LYS A 468 17.81 -7.32 -5.04
N LYS A 469 18.24 -6.33 -4.26
CA LYS A 469 18.54 -4.95 -4.70
C LYS A 469 19.86 -4.80 -5.46
N ALA A 470 20.83 -5.69 -5.24
CA ALA A 470 22.14 -5.66 -5.93
C ALA A 470 22.11 -6.42 -7.27
N ALA A 471 21.39 -7.55 -7.32
CA ALA A 471 21.22 -8.33 -8.55
C ALA A 471 20.40 -7.59 -9.63
N SER A 472 19.34 -6.89 -9.21
CA SER A 472 18.56 -5.99 -10.09
C SER A 472 19.39 -4.81 -10.62
N ALA A 473 20.30 -4.26 -9.81
CA ALA A 473 21.19 -3.17 -10.22
C ALA A 473 22.34 -3.62 -11.16
N GLN A 474 22.73 -4.91 -11.15
CA GLN A 474 23.76 -5.46 -12.05
C GLN A 474 23.20 -6.03 -13.36
N GLN A 475 21.92 -6.42 -13.42
CA GLN A 475 21.28 -6.86 -14.67
C GLN A 475 20.81 -5.70 -15.58
N GLU A 476 20.79 -4.45 -15.11
CA GLU A 476 20.58 -3.25 -15.96
C GLU A 476 21.85 -2.81 -16.74
N GLY A 477 22.80 -3.71 -16.94
CA GLY A 477 23.92 -3.49 -17.86
C GLY A 477 23.50 -3.66 -19.32
N ASN A 478 22.73 -2.72 -19.90
CA ASN A 478 22.81 -2.26 -21.31
C ASN A 478 21.58 -1.48 -21.86
N GLN A 479 20.67 -0.98 -21.04
CA GLN A 479 19.73 0.05 -21.51
C GLN A 479 20.04 1.37 -20.82
N MET A 480 20.71 2.28 -21.54
CA MET A 480 20.69 3.69 -21.22
C MET A 480 19.24 4.19 -21.30
N VAL A 481 18.49 4.04 -20.21
CA VAL A 481 17.28 4.85 -19.99
C VAL A 481 17.80 6.27 -19.89
N ALA A 482 17.47 7.12 -20.86
CA ALA A 482 17.84 8.52 -20.82
C ALA A 482 17.31 9.12 -19.51
N ALA A 483 18.20 9.36 -18.55
CA ALA A 483 17.85 10.01 -17.31
C ALA A 483 17.25 11.38 -17.66
N GLU A 484 15.97 11.56 -17.35
CA GLU A 484 15.26 12.79 -17.60
C GLU A 484 15.96 13.91 -16.81
N THR A 485 16.68 14.80 -17.51
CA THR A 485 17.51 15.83 -16.87
C THR A 485 16.64 17.01 -16.46
N PHE A 486 16.64 17.34 -15.17
CA PHE A 486 16.00 18.55 -14.64
C PHE A 486 17.02 19.67 -14.46
N ALA A 487 16.61 20.91 -14.71
CA ALA A 487 17.47 22.06 -14.46
C ALA A 487 17.77 22.16 -12.95
N PRO A 488 19.00 22.53 -12.55
CA PRO A 488 19.30 22.86 -11.16
C PRO A 488 18.44 24.06 -10.70
N THR A 489 17.76 23.92 -9.57
CA THR A 489 16.92 24.96 -8.97
C THR A 489 17.41 25.32 -7.58
N ALA A 490 17.13 26.54 -7.13
CA ALA A 490 17.42 26.98 -5.76
C ALA A 490 16.42 26.38 -4.77
N THR A 491 15.13 26.46 -5.07
CA THR A 491 14.05 25.81 -4.35
C THR A 491 14.07 24.32 -4.67
N ARG A 492 14.07 23.49 -3.62
CA ARG A 492 14.05 22.04 -3.75
C ARG A 492 12.62 21.50 -3.75
N VAL A 493 12.43 20.38 -4.44
CA VAL A 493 11.14 19.68 -4.55
C VAL A 493 11.25 18.35 -3.82
N MET A 494 10.57 18.28 -2.68
CA MET A 494 10.48 17.14 -1.81
C MET A 494 9.16 16.40 -2.05
N MET A 495 9.05 15.19 -1.50
CA MET A 495 7.85 14.36 -1.60
C MET A 495 7.15 14.20 -0.24
N ASN A 496 5.82 14.20 -0.24
CA ASN A 496 5.00 13.76 0.87
C ASN A 496 4.80 12.24 0.78
N LEU A 497 5.12 11.50 1.83
CA LEU A 497 4.96 10.04 1.87
C LEU A 497 4.39 9.60 3.22
N GLY A 498 3.16 9.12 3.23
CA GLY A 498 2.54 8.55 4.44
C GLY A 498 2.90 7.08 4.62
N ASP A 499 2.48 6.27 3.64
CA ASP A 499 2.63 4.82 3.65
C ASP A 499 4.07 4.37 3.29
N PRO A 500 4.79 3.69 4.19
CA PRO A 500 6.12 3.15 3.91
C PRO A 500 6.17 2.10 2.79
N GLU A 501 5.09 1.36 2.53
CA GLU A 501 5.06 0.35 1.47
C GLU A 501 5.24 0.98 0.08
N LEU A 502 4.84 2.24 -0.07
CA LEU A 502 4.93 2.96 -1.33
C LEU A 502 6.33 3.54 -1.62
N VAL A 503 7.28 3.48 -0.67
CA VAL A 503 8.60 4.10 -0.86
C VAL A 503 9.37 3.49 -2.03
N GLU A 504 9.26 2.18 -2.24
CA GLU A 504 10.00 1.50 -3.32
C GLU A 504 9.53 1.97 -4.69
N LYS A 505 8.22 2.07 -4.87
CA LYS A 505 7.58 2.59 -6.08
C LYS A 505 8.04 4.01 -6.42
N TYR A 506 8.18 4.87 -5.41
CA TYR A 506 8.43 6.30 -5.61
C TYR A 506 9.90 6.71 -5.45
N SER A 507 10.77 5.80 -5.02
CA SER A 507 12.21 6.06 -4.82
C SER A 507 12.94 6.51 -6.10
N SER A 508 12.47 6.04 -7.26
CA SER A 508 12.99 6.37 -8.59
C SER A 508 12.64 7.79 -9.04
N LEU A 509 11.69 8.46 -8.38
CA LEU A 509 11.31 9.82 -8.73
C LEU A 509 12.45 10.81 -8.46
N PRO A 510 12.53 11.90 -9.26
CA PRO A 510 13.58 12.92 -9.13
C PRO A 510 13.31 13.90 -7.97
N ALA A 511 12.74 13.42 -6.85
CA ALA A 511 12.55 14.21 -5.64
C ALA A 511 13.88 14.42 -4.92
N ASP A 512 14.06 15.58 -4.30
CA ASP A 512 15.25 15.91 -3.51
C ASP A 512 15.26 15.21 -2.13
N GLY A 513 14.15 14.57 -1.75
CA GLY A 513 13.97 13.83 -0.50
C GLY A 513 12.50 13.72 -0.11
N ILE A 514 12.23 13.36 1.14
CA ILE A 514 10.89 13.32 1.73
C ILE A 514 10.75 14.49 2.70
N GLY A 515 9.86 15.42 2.40
CA GLY A 515 9.62 16.62 3.20
C GLY A 515 8.61 16.40 4.32
N LEU A 516 7.75 15.39 4.17
CA LEU A 516 6.81 14.96 5.19
C LEU A 516 6.61 13.44 5.13
N MET A 517 7.18 12.74 6.11
CA MET A 517 6.81 11.37 6.46
C MET A 517 5.88 11.40 7.66
N ARG A 518 4.70 10.79 7.56
CA ARG A 518 3.66 10.80 8.59
C ARG A 518 3.74 9.55 9.45
N GLU A 519 4.02 9.70 10.75
CA GLU A 519 4.13 8.57 11.67
C GLU A 519 2.80 7.83 11.89
N GLU A 520 1.65 8.49 11.70
CA GLU A 520 0.32 7.92 11.95
C GLU A 520 0.04 6.66 11.12
N PHE A 521 0.61 6.58 9.90
CA PHE A 521 0.51 5.40 9.05
C PHE A 521 1.24 4.21 9.65
N LEU A 522 2.33 4.42 10.40
CA LEU A 522 3.04 3.33 11.08
C LEU A 522 2.18 2.69 12.17
N TRP A 523 1.50 3.55 12.94
CA TRP A 523 0.59 3.11 13.98
C TRP A 523 -0.63 2.36 13.43
N THR A 524 -1.17 2.79 12.29
CA THR A 524 -2.37 2.20 11.69
C THR A 524 -2.11 1.03 10.75
N THR A 525 -0.88 0.84 10.28
CA THR A 525 -0.51 -0.24 9.33
C THR A 525 0.25 -1.37 10.01
N TYR A 526 1.07 -1.06 11.02
CA TYR A 526 1.91 -2.06 11.67
C TYR A 526 1.52 -2.30 13.13
N ILE A 527 1.31 -1.24 13.93
CA ILE A 527 1.25 -1.39 15.39
C ILE A 527 -0.16 -1.71 15.89
N HIS A 528 -1.19 -1.02 15.40
CA HIS A 528 -2.63 -1.16 15.72
C HIS A 528 -3.03 -1.06 17.21
N GLU A 529 -2.09 -0.84 18.12
CA GLU A 529 -2.29 -0.82 19.57
C GLU A 529 -1.82 0.52 20.17
N HIS A 530 -2.52 1.01 21.18
CA HIS A 530 -2.19 2.28 21.82
C HIS A 530 -0.84 2.19 22.59
N PRO A 531 0.06 3.19 22.52
CA PRO A 531 1.38 3.10 23.14
C PRO A 531 1.33 2.90 24.67
N LEU A 532 0.46 3.65 25.37
CA LEU A 532 0.30 3.48 26.82
C LEU A 532 -0.30 2.11 27.20
N TYR A 533 -1.08 1.51 26.30
CA TYR A 533 -1.60 0.16 26.50
C TYR A 533 -0.46 -0.87 26.40
N LEU A 534 0.40 -0.74 25.39
CA LEU A 534 1.58 -1.61 25.23
C LEU A 534 2.56 -1.48 26.41
N ILE A 535 2.74 -0.27 26.95
CA ILE A 535 3.52 -0.06 28.19
C ILE A 535 2.88 -0.82 29.36
N GLU A 536 1.55 -0.72 29.54
CA GLU A 536 0.85 -1.42 30.62
C GLU A 536 0.92 -2.95 30.48
N GLN A 537 0.88 -3.47 29.24
CA GLN A 537 1.05 -4.90 28.97
C GLN A 537 2.51 -5.38 29.12
N GLY A 538 3.46 -4.49 29.39
CA GLY A 538 4.87 -4.83 29.56
C GLY A 538 5.63 -5.05 28.24
N HIS A 539 5.13 -4.49 27.13
CA HIS A 539 5.72 -4.59 25.78
C HIS A 539 6.14 -3.25 25.15
N PRO A 540 6.84 -2.33 25.87
CA PRO A 540 7.29 -1.05 25.30
C PRO A 540 8.30 -1.23 24.14
N GLU A 541 9.06 -2.31 24.13
CA GLU A 541 10.02 -2.67 23.07
C GLU A 541 9.34 -2.85 21.71
N LYS A 542 8.08 -3.32 21.71
CA LYS A 542 7.29 -3.53 20.49
C LYS A 542 7.08 -2.20 19.75
N VAL A 543 6.74 -1.14 20.47
CA VAL A 543 6.59 0.21 19.89
C VAL A 543 7.92 0.66 19.25
N VAL A 544 9.01 0.55 20.00
CA VAL A 544 10.32 1.03 19.56
C VAL A 544 10.78 0.29 18.30
N ASN A 545 10.65 -1.03 18.27
CA ASN A 545 11.11 -1.86 17.15
C ASN A 545 10.26 -1.63 15.90
N MET A 546 8.93 -1.68 16.02
CA MET A 546 8.03 -1.55 14.88
C MET A 546 8.08 -0.14 14.25
N LEU A 547 8.16 0.92 15.07
CA LEU A 547 8.40 2.26 14.56
C LEU A 547 9.76 2.36 13.87
N ALA A 548 10.83 1.85 14.52
CA ALA A 548 12.17 1.90 13.94
C ALA A 548 12.25 1.17 12.59
N GLU A 549 11.58 0.04 12.44
CA GLU A 549 11.52 -0.73 11.19
C GLU A 549 10.82 0.05 10.08
N GLY A 550 9.61 0.56 10.33
CA GLY A 550 8.86 1.34 9.35
C GLY A 550 9.61 2.60 8.91
N ILE A 551 10.23 3.33 9.86
CA ILE A 551 11.04 4.50 9.58
C ILE A 551 12.32 4.12 8.81
N ALA A 552 12.98 3.02 9.18
CA ALA A 552 14.22 2.57 8.55
C ALA A 552 14.00 2.16 7.09
N LYS A 553 12.89 1.46 6.77
CA LYS A 553 12.52 1.08 5.41
C LYS A 553 12.50 2.28 4.46
N VAL A 554 11.82 3.35 4.88
CA VAL A 554 11.73 4.59 4.10
C VAL A 554 13.09 5.28 4.02
N THR A 555 13.73 5.47 5.16
CA THR A 555 14.97 6.24 5.27
C THR A 555 16.12 5.59 4.51
N ARG A 556 16.23 4.26 4.54
CA ARG A 556 17.25 3.49 3.82
C ARG A 556 17.04 3.54 2.32
N THR A 557 15.79 3.44 1.87
CA THR A 557 15.46 3.49 0.45
C THR A 557 15.76 4.87 -0.14
N MET A 558 15.53 5.93 0.62
CA MET A 558 15.80 7.30 0.18
C MET A 558 17.27 7.71 0.33
N ALA A 559 18.10 6.97 1.06
CA ALA A 559 19.47 7.37 1.34
C ALA A 559 20.32 7.57 0.05
N PRO A 560 21.02 8.73 -0.10
CA PRO A 560 21.34 9.72 0.92
C PRO A 560 20.37 10.92 1.01
N ARG A 561 19.26 10.92 0.28
CA ARG A 561 18.30 12.03 0.29
C ARG A 561 17.68 12.20 1.69
N PRO A 562 17.50 13.44 2.18
CA PRO A 562 16.93 13.70 3.49
C PRO A 562 15.47 13.21 3.58
N VAL A 563 15.10 12.72 4.76
CA VAL A 563 13.74 12.33 5.13
C VAL A 563 13.36 13.09 6.39
N VAL A 564 12.23 13.78 6.40
CA VAL A 564 11.70 14.48 7.58
C VAL A 564 10.50 13.72 8.11
N LEU A 565 10.66 13.04 9.25
CA LEU A 565 9.58 12.37 9.97
C LEU A 565 8.84 13.36 10.85
N ARG A 566 7.55 13.56 10.61
CA ARG A 566 6.67 14.25 11.56
C ARG A 566 6.30 13.28 12.66
N LEU A 567 6.60 13.67 13.90
CA LEU A 567 6.18 12.95 15.10
C LEU A 567 4.65 12.84 15.15
N SER A 568 4.13 11.88 15.91
CA SER A 568 2.70 11.58 15.93
C SER A 568 1.83 12.80 16.25
N ASP A 569 0.98 13.17 15.30
CA ASP A 569 0.00 14.26 15.38
C ASP A 569 -1.43 13.70 15.49
N PHE A 570 -1.60 12.45 15.94
CA PHE A 570 -2.92 11.88 16.16
C PHE A 570 -3.76 12.70 17.13
N LYS A 571 -5.04 12.81 16.82
CA LYS A 571 -6.07 13.32 17.70
C LYS A 571 -6.46 12.26 18.71
N SER A 572 -7.03 12.68 19.85
CA SER A 572 -7.55 11.74 20.86
C SER A 572 -8.61 10.80 20.29
N SER A 573 -9.40 11.25 19.32
CA SER A 573 -10.39 10.44 18.61
C SER A 573 -9.79 9.33 17.74
N GLU A 574 -8.58 9.52 17.23
CA GLU A 574 -7.86 8.57 16.39
C GLU A 574 -7.11 7.56 17.25
N TYR A 575 -6.39 8.02 18.29
CA TYR A 575 -5.77 7.13 19.28
C TYR A 575 -6.79 6.22 19.96
N ARG A 576 -8.01 6.70 20.20
CA ARG A 576 -9.10 5.89 20.77
C ARG A 576 -9.42 4.65 19.94
N LYS A 577 -9.33 4.75 18.61
CA LYS A 577 -9.63 3.66 17.67
C LYS A 577 -8.57 2.56 17.71
N LEU A 578 -7.37 2.82 18.24
CA LEU A 578 -6.37 1.79 18.45
C LEU A 578 -6.77 0.90 19.63
N LYS A 579 -6.36 -0.36 19.58
CA LYS A 579 -6.66 -1.32 20.66
C LYS A 579 -6.13 -0.79 22.00
N GLY A 580 -7.01 -0.77 23.00
CA GLY A 580 -6.72 -0.25 24.34
C GLY A 580 -6.78 1.28 24.47
N GLY A 581 -7.04 2.03 23.39
CA GLY A 581 -7.05 3.49 23.37
C GLY A 581 -8.19 4.13 24.18
N ASP A 582 -9.38 3.51 24.22
CA ASP A 582 -10.54 4.00 24.97
C ASP A 582 -10.26 4.34 26.44
N LYS A 583 -9.31 3.63 27.06
CA LYS A 583 -8.92 3.84 28.46
C LYS A 583 -8.16 5.15 28.69
N TYR A 584 -7.35 5.57 27.73
CA TYR A 584 -6.42 6.68 27.89
C TYR A 584 -6.91 7.97 27.24
N GLU A 585 -7.78 7.86 26.23
CA GLU A 585 -8.11 8.98 25.36
C GLU A 585 -9.41 9.69 25.73
N PRO A 586 -9.36 11.00 26.07
CA PRO A 586 -10.54 11.77 26.47
C PRO A 586 -11.46 12.08 25.27
N HIS A 587 -12.77 12.08 25.50
CA HIS A 587 -13.73 12.56 24.49
C HIS A 587 -13.71 14.08 24.45
N GLU A 588 -13.27 14.63 23.31
CA GLU A 588 -13.13 16.07 23.11
C GLU A 588 -14.22 16.57 22.14
N PRO A 589 -14.83 17.74 22.40
CA PRO A 589 -15.85 18.31 21.52
C PRO A 589 -15.29 18.85 20.21
N ALA A 590 -13.99 19.19 20.17
CA ALA A 590 -13.29 19.69 18.99
C ALA A 590 -11.89 19.07 18.94
N ASP A 591 -11.79 17.86 18.41
CA ASP A 591 -10.57 17.05 18.38
C ASP A 591 -9.45 17.67 17.52
N LEU A 592 -9.79 18.45 16.48
CA LEU A 592 -8.85 19.22 15.66
C LEU A 592 -8.00 20.20 16.48
N LEU A 593 -8.57 20.77 17.56
CA LEU A 593 -7.92 21.74 18.44
C LEU A 593 -7.50 21.13 19.80
N GLY A 594 -7.78 19.84 19.99
CA GLY A 594 -7.69 19.13 21.25
C GLY A 594 -6.28 18.71 21.66
N TRP A 595 -6.20 17.68 22.49
CA TRP A 595 -4.96 17.16 23.04
C TRP A 595 -4.16 16.36 21.99
N ARG A 596 -3.29 17.05 21.26
CA ARG A 596 -2.45 16.51 20.16
C ARG A 596 -1.13 17.27 20.00
N GLY A 597 -0.25 16.73 19.16
CA GLY A 597 1.09 17.28 18.88
C GLY A 597 1.88 17.60 20.15
N ALA A 598 2.60 18.72 20.17
CA ALA A 598 3.48 19.11 21.28
C ALA A 598 2.85 19.03 22.67
N SER A 599 1.58 19.45 22.81
CA SER A 599 0.87 19.44 24.10
C SER A 599 0.74 18.05 24.73
N ARG A 600 0.77 17.00 23.90
CA ARG A 600 0.70 15.61 24.34
C ARG A 600 2.07 15.10 24.78
N TYR A 601 3.14 15.52 24.10
CA TYR A 601 4.49 14.98 24.32
C TYR A 601 5.07 15.26 25.70
N TYR A 602 4.78 16.43 26.29
CA TYR A 602 5.26 16.78 27.63
C TYR A 602 4.23 16.50 28.73
N ASP A 603 3.02 16.06 28.40
CA ASP A 603 1.99 15.79 29.41
C ASP A 603 2.41 14.59 30.27
N PRO A 604 2.36 14.67 31.61
CA PRO A 604 2.71 13.56 32.49
C PRO A 604 1.95 12.25 32.21
N LYS A 605 0.77 12.32 31.59
CA LYS A 605 -0.03 11.14 31.22
C LYS A 605 0.53 10.40 30.00
N TYR A 606 1.30 11.07 29.14
CA TYR A 606 1.72 10.53 27.84
C TYR A 606 3.24 10.58 27.60
N VAL A 607 4.00 11.35 28.38
CA VAL A 607 5.44 11.54 28.17
C VAL A 607 6.24 10.23 28.02
N ASP A 608 5.84 9.16 28.71
CA ASP A 608 6.51 7.86 28.59
C ASP A 608 6.25 7.17 27.23
N ALA A 609 5.08 7.38 26.62
CA ALA A 609 4.82 6.95 25.25
C ALA A 609 5.69 7.74 24.24
N PHE A 610 5.80 9.06 24.42
CA PHE A 610 6.64 9.90 23.55
C PHE A 610 8.12 9.48 23.58
N LYS A 611 8.64 9.08 24.74
CA LYS A 611 10.01 8.55 24.84
C LYS A 611 10.24 7.29 23.99
N LEU A 612 9.22 6.46 23.77
CA LEU A 612 9.33 5.29 22.89
C LEU A 612 9.51 5.71 21.43
N GLU A 613 8.78 6.74 20.97
CA GLU A 613 8.95 7.31 19.62
C GLU A 613 10.40 7.85 19.45
N LEU A 614 10.90 8.57 20.46
CA LEU A 614 12.28 9.07 20.46
C LEU A 614 13.32 7.94 20.48
N ALA A 615 13.06 6.87 21.23
CA ALA A 615 13.93 5.69 21.24
C ALA A 615 13.97 5.00 19.86
N ALA A 616 12.84 4.92 19.15
CA ALA A 616 12.79 4.39 17.79
C ALA A 616 13.64 5.22 16.83
N ILE A 617 13.51 6.55 16.87
CA ILE A 617 14.31 7.48 16.04
C ILE A 617 15.80 7.35 16.35
N LYS A 618 16.15 7.24 17.62
CA LYS A 618 17.53 7.03 18.07
C LYS A 618 18.08 5.70 17.56
N LYS A 619 17.30 4.63 17.62
CA LYS A 619 17.64 3.31 17.06
C LYS A 619 17.91 3.41 15.55
N VAL A 620 17.01 4.03 14.78
CA VAL A 620 17.21 4.22 13.34
C VAL A 620 18.49 4.98 13.01
N ARG A 621 18.74 6.10 13.71
CA ARG A 621 19.90 6.94 13.41
C ARG A 621 21.22 6.35 13.91
N ASN A 622 21.24 5.75 15.09
CA ASN A 622 22.48 5.34 15.75
C ASN A 622 22.78 3.86 15.56
N GLU A 623 21.77 3.01 15.62
CA GLU A 623 21.93 1.58 15.39
C GLU A 623 21.92 1.28 13.89
N PHE A 624 20.94 1.77 13.11
CA PHE A 624 20.93 1.47 11.67
C PHE A 624 21.81 2.41 10.84
N GLY A 625 22.40 3.45 11.44
CA GLY A 625 23.31 4.37 10.76
C GLY A 625 22.64 5.30 9.75
N LEU A 626 21.31 5.38 9.75
CA LEU A 626 20.53 6.14 8.78
C LEU A 626 20.48 7.64 9.15
N LYS A 627 21.59 8.34 8.88
CA LYS A 627 21.78 9.75 9.27
C LYS A 627 20.97 10.75 8.47
N ASN A 628 20.34 10.35 7.37
CA ASN A 628 19.45 11.20 6.57
C ASN A 628 18.04 11.41 7.18
N LEU A 629 17.73 10.78 8.32
CA LEU A 629 16.47 10.99 9.06
C LEU A 629 16.50 12.26 9.93
N ASN A 630 15.65 13.22 9.64
CA ASN A 630 15.35 14.38 10.48
C ASN A 630 13.93 14.26 11.05
N VAL A 631 13.59 15.12 12.01
CA VAL A 631 12.29 15.06 12.68
C VAL A 631 11.58 16.40 12.66
N MET A 632 10.26 16.37 12.77
CA MET A 632 9.41 17.55 12.82
C MET A 632 8.40 17.43 13.96
N ILE A 633 8.28 18.49 14.77
CA ILE A 633 7.34 18.58 15.88
C ILE A 633 6.05 19.26 15.38
N PRO A 634 4.89 18.59 15.39
CA PRO A 634 3.60 19.18 15.04
C PRO A 634 2.93 19.92 16.21
N PHE A 635 2.02 20.81 15.85
CA PHE A 635 1.03 21.46 16.70
C PHE A 635 1.59 22.17 17.94
N VAL A 636 2.73 22.86 17.77
CA VAL A 636 3.41 23.61 18.84
C VAL A 636 2.71 24.95 19.07
N ARG A 637 2.04 25.13 20.22
CA ARG A 637 1.21 26.32 20.48
C ARG A 637 2.02 27.49 21.01
N THR A 638 3.00 27.24 21.87
CA THR A 638 3.77 28.28 22.55
C THR A 638 5.26 27.99 22.54
N VAL A 639 6.06 29.04 22.72
CA VAL A 639 7.53 28.94 22.82
C VAL A 639 7.95 28.02 23.97
N ASP A 640 7.21 28.05 25.08
CA ASP A 640 7.42 27.16 26.23
C ASP A 640 7.20 25.68 25.87
N GLU A 641 6.23 25.36 25.01
CA GLU A 641 6.03 23.99 24.51
C GLU A 641 7.21 23.55 23.65
N ALA A 642 7.70 24.42 22.76
CA ALA A 642 8.89 24.12 21.94
C ALA A 642 10.11 23.82 22.82
N GLN A 643 10.32 24.63 23.86
CA GLN A 643 11.39 24.40 24.83
C GLN A 643 11.23 23.04 25.53
N LYS A 644 10.06 22.74 26.11
CA LYS A 644 9.82 21.48 26.84
C LYS A 644 10.05 20.25 25.97
N VAL A 645 9.51 20.24 24.76
CA VAL A 645 9.63 19.09 23.85
C VAL A 645 11.08 18.90 23.43
N THR A 646 11.79 19.98 23.06
CA THR A 646 13.20 19.89 22.64
C THR A 646 14.13 19.51 23.80
N GLU A 647 13.83 19.92 25.04
CA GLU A 647 14.51 19.44 26.25
C GLU A 647 14.30 17.94 26.47
N ILE A 648 13.08 17.41 26.30
CA ILE A 648 12.82 15.97 26.40
C ILE A 648 13.62 15.21 25.33
N MET A 649 13.61 15.68 24.08
CA MET A 649 14.39 15.09 22.99
C MET A 649 15.89 15.07 23.31
N GLN A 650 16.42 16.16 23.84
CA GLN A 650 17.82 16.26 24.26
C GLN A 650 18.15 15.27 25.39
N ASN A 651 17.27 15.14 26.39
CA ASN A 651 17.45 14.21 27.51
C ASN A 651 17.44 12.75 27.06
N GLU A 652 16.66 12.41 26.03
CA GLU A 652 16.67 11.07 25.41
C GLU A 652 17.85 10.86 24.43
N GLY A 653 18.71 11.88 24.24
CA GLY A 653 19.94 11.81 23.46
C GLY A 653 19.79 12.15 21.98
N LEU A 654 18.69 12.81 21.58
CA LEU A 654 18.48 13.37 20.25
C LEU A 654 18.80 14.87 20.26
N VAL A 655 20.08 15.20 20.01
CA VAL A 655 20.59 16.58 20.03
C VAL A 655 20.80 17.10 18.61
N ARG A 656 20.30 18.30 18.33
CA ARG A 656 20.53 19.01 17.07
C ARG A 656 22.02 19.09 16.76
N SER A 657 22.38 18.82 15.51
CA SER A 657 23.76 18.84 15.03
C SER A 657 23.82 19.19 13.54
N ALA A 658 25.00 19.08 12.93
CA ALA A 658 25.11 19.20 11.47
C ALA A 658 24.29 18.11 10.75
N ASP A 659 24.24 16.89 11.33
CA ASP A 659 23.65 15.70 10.73
C ASP A 659 22.24 15.37 11.24
N PHE A 660 21.73 16.10 12.24
CA PHE A 660 20.38 15.92 12.78
C PHE A 660 19.70 17.27 12.95
N LYS A 661 18.61 17.44 12.20
CA LYS A 661 17.78 18.65 12.21
C LYS A 661 16.44 18.37 12.89
N VAL A 662 15.99 19.35 13.67
CA VAL A 662 14.66 19.37 14.28
C VAL A 662 13.87 20.51 13.66
N TYR A 663 12.83 20.16 12.92
CA TYR A 663 11.90 21.10 12.31
C TYR A 663 10.66 21.27 13.20
N MET A 664 9.91 22.35 12.96
CA MET A 664 8.60 22.56 13.56
C MET A 664 7.56 22.76 12.47
N MET A 665 6.38 22.16 12.65
CA MET A 665 5.28 22.44 11.75
C MET A 665 4.71 23.84 12.08
N ALA A 666 4.81 24.77 11.13
CA ALA A 666 4.23 26.12 11.25
C ALA A 666 2.79 26.07 10.78
N GLU A 667 1.89 25.81 11.72
CA GLU A 667 0.49 25.53 11.41
C GLU A 667 -0.49 26.25 12.34
N ILE A 668 0.03 27.00 13.32
CA ILE A 668 -0.75 27.80 14.27
C ILE A 668 -0.35 29.27 14.09
N PRO A 669 -1.28 30.25 14.14
CA PRO A 669 -0.95 31.67 14.01
C PRO A 669 0.15 32.16 14.97
N SER A 670 0.25 31.58 16.18
CA SER A 670 1.32 31.90 17.13
C SER A 670 2.72 31.54 16.61
N ASN A 671 2.86 30.49 15.79
CA ASN A 671 4.13 30.12 15.15
C ASN A 671 4.61 31.21 14.19
N ILE A 672 3.67 31.92 13.56
CA ILE A 672 3.95 33.00 12.63
C ILE A 672 4.29 34.28 13.39
N ILE A 673 3.42 34.67 14.35
CA ILE A 673 3.56 35.90 15.15
C ILE A 673 4.89 35.93 15.92
N LEU A 674 5.32 34.78 16.45
CA LEU A 674 6.48 34.65 17.35
C LEU A 674 7.62 33.83 16.74
N ALA A 675 7.72 33.78 15.40
CA ALA A 675 8.72 32.99 14.70
C ALA A 675 10.15 33.29 15.19
N ASP A 676 10.46 34.56 15.45
CA ASP A 676 11.73 35.03 16.00
C ASP A 676 12.09 34.35 17.35
N GLN A 677 11.08 34.07 18.18
CA GLN A 677 11.28 33.40 19.47
C GLN A 677 11.38 31.89 19.35
N PHE A 678 10.65 31.27 18.40
CA PHE A 678 10.71 29.83 18.15
C PHE A 678 12.06 29.40 17.53
N ASN A 679 12.69 30.28 16.73
CA ASN A 679 13.93 30.01 15.99
C ASN A 679 15.07 29.42 16.84
N GLN A 680 15.16 29.76 18.13
CA GLN A 680 16.21 29.25 19.00
C GLN A 680 16.12 27.73 19.26
N PHE A 681 14.94 27.13 19.18
CA PHE A 681 14.70 25.72 19.52
C PHE A 681 14.78 24.76 18.33
N ILE A 682 14.72 25.28 17.09
CA ILE A 682 14.56 24.48 15.87
C ILE A 682 15.56 24.88 14.78
N ASP A 683 15.71 24.04 13.75
CA ASP A 683 16.54 24.28 12.57
C ASP A 683 15.75 24.89 11.40
N GLY A 684 14.42 24.76 11.43
CA GLY A 684 13.54 25.31 10.40
C GLY A 684 12.08 24.95 10.60
N TYR A 685 11.24 25.40 9.67
CA TYR A 685 9.81 25.22 9.67
C TYR A 685 9.36 24.35 8.48
N SER A 686 8.26 23.62 8.67
CA SER A 686 7.41 23.18 7.56
C SER A 686 6.02 23.72 7.74
N ILE A 687 5.55 24.53 6.81
CA ILE A 687 4.23 25.13 6.86
C ILE A 687 3.19 24.03 6.65
N GLY A 688 2.34 23.83 7.64
CA GLY A 688 1.13 23.02 7.53
C GLY A 688 0.00 23.89 7.03
N SER A 689 -0.08 24.12 5.71
CA SER A 689 -0.97 25.12 5.14
C SER A 689 -2.45 24.86 5.41
N ASN A 690 -2.82 23.59 5.56
CA ASN A 690 -4.16 23.15 5.95
C ASN A 690 -4.60 23.70 7.31
N ASP A 691 -3.87 23.34 8.38
CA ASP A 691 -4.22 23.75 9.74
C ASP A 691 -3.99 25.26 9.93
N LEU A 692 -2.98 25.83 9.25
CA LEU A 692 -2.74 27.28 9.24
C LEU A 692 -3.92 28.04 8.65
N ALA A 693 -4.44 27.62 7.49
CA ALA A 693 -5.59 28.25 6.86
C ALA A 693 -6.86 28.09 7.71
N MET A 694 -7.10 26.91 8.27
CA MET A 694 -8.20 26.65 9.20
C MET A 694 -8.18 27.64 10.37
N LEU A 695 -7.02 27.84 11.01
CA LEU A 695 -6.90 28.66 12.21
C LEU A 695 -6.90 30.17 11.91
N ILE A 696 -6.27 30.60 10.81
CA ILE A 696 -6.29 32.01 10.39
C ILE A 696 -7.70 32.44 9.98
N LEU A 697 -8.41 31.59 9.24
CA LEU A 697 -9.75 31.90 8.73
C LEU A 697 -10.87 31.54 9.70
N GLY A 698 -10.56 30.77 10.76
CA GLY A 698 -11.54 30.29 11.73
C GLY A 698 -12.56 29.33 11.12
N CYS A 699 -12.15 28.48 10.18
CA CYS A 699 -13.04 27.58 9.45
C CYS A 699 -12.63 26.11 9.60
N ASP A 700 -13.52 25.29 10.14
CA ASP A 700 -13.32 23.84 10.17
C ASP A 700 -13.65 23.25 8.79
N ARG A 701 -12.64 22.70 8.12
CA ARG A 701 -12.80 22.08 6.79
C ARG A 701 -13.66 20.82 6.80
N ASN A 702 -13.84 20.18 7.95
CA ASN A 702 -14.72 19.00 8.10
C ASN A 702 -16.18 19.42 8.36
N ASN A 703 -16.45 20.73 8.46
CA ASN A 703 -17.79 21.24 8.65
C ASN A 703 -18.34 21.77 7.31
N ASP A 704 -19.25 21.00 6.71
CA ASP A 704 -19.86 21.28 5.40
C ASP A 704 -20.39 22.72 5.24
N THR A 705 -20.82 23.36 6.33
CA THR A 705 -21.39 24.71 6.29
C THR A 705 -20.33 25.78 5.97
N VAL A 706 -19.11 25.60 6.50
CA VAL A 706 -18.02 26.58 6.41
C VAL A 706 -16.83 26.09 5.59
N ALA A 707 -16.79 24.82 5.21
CA ALA A 707 -15.73 24.23 4.39
C ALA A 707 -15.50 25.00 3.08
N ARG A 708 -16.55 25.55 2.47
CA ARG A 708 -16.44 26.42 1.28
C ARG A 708 -15.65 27.72 1.47
N LEU A 709 -15.42 28.14 2.71
CA LEU A 709 -14.63 29.34 3.06
C LEU A 709 -13.13 29.02 3.20
N PHE A 710 -12.78 27.74 3.26
CA PHE A 710 -11.40 27.27 3.33
C PHE A 710 -10.70 27.50 1.99
N ASP A 711 -9.68 28.36 1.99
CA ASP A 711 -8.79 28.53 0.83
C ASP A 711 -7.39 28.86 1.33
N GLU A 712 -6.44 27.96 1.07
CA GLU A 712 -5.03 28.12 1.45
C GLU A 712 -4.35 29.30 0.69
N ARG A 713 -4.95 29.76 -0.41
CA ARG A 713 -4.46 30.88 -1.22
C ARG A 713 -5.02 32.23 -0.75
N ASN A 714 -5.86 32.24 0.29
CA ASN A 714 -6.40 33.46 0.85
C ASN A 714 -5.28 34.43 1.23
N LEU A 715 -5.49 35.73 1.00
CA LEU A 715 -4.48 36.76 1.25
C LEU A 715 -3.96 36.75 2.69
N ALA A 716 -4.82 36.50 3.69
CA ALA A 716 -4.40 36.42 5.08
C ALA A 716 -3.39 35.28 5.32
N VAL A 717 -3.61 34.13 4.68
CA VAL A 717 -2.71 32.97 4.75
C VAL A 717 -1.41 33.26 4.00
N LYS A 718 -1.49 33.85 2.79
CA LYS A 718 -0.29 34.25 2.02
C LYS A 718 0.57 35.26 2.78
N ARG A 719 -0.02 36.29 3.38
CA ARG A 719 0.71 37.27 4.22
C ARG A 719 1.39 36.61 5.42
N ALA A 720 0.70 35.70 6.10
CA ALA A 720 1.28 34.94 7.20
C ALA A 720 2.47 34.07 6.76
N ILE A 721 2.33 33.36 5.63
CA ILE A 721 3.41 32.56 5.04
C ILE A 721 4.61 33.44 4.67
N HIS A 722 4.36 34.56 3.98
CA HIS A 722 5.40 35.50 3.57
C HIS A 722 6.18 36.03 4.77
N HIS A 723 5.47 36.50 5.81
CA HIS A 723 6.07 36.98 7.05
C HIS A 723 6.92 35.91 7.75
N LEU A 724 6.42 34.66 7.84
CA LEU A 724 7.17 33.56 8.44
C LEU A 724 8.49 33.32 7.70
N ILE A 725 8.46 33.31 6.36
CA ILE A 725 9.65 33.09 5.55
C ILE A 725 10.70 34.17 5.85
N GLU A 726 10.31 35.44 5.82
CA GLU A 726 11.22 36.54 6.16
C GLU A 726 11.76 36.46 7.60
N ALA A 727 10.91 36.17 8.57
CA ALA A 727 11.29 36.09 9.99
C ALA A 727 12.24 34.92 10.26
N ALA A 728 11.99 33.76 9.65
CA ALA A 728 12.84 32.58 9.78
C ALA A 728 14.21 32.76 9.09
N HIS A 729 14.23 33.33 7.88
CA HIS A 729 15.46 33.54 7.13
C HIS A 729 16.42 34.54 7.76
N LYS A 730 15.92 35.51 8.54
CA LYS A 730 16.78 36.44 9.32
C LYS A 730 17.76 35.69 10.24
N ASP A 731 17.35 34.54 10.76
CA ASP A 731 18.16 33.68 11.63
C ASP A 731 18.72 32.44 10.90
N GLY A 732 18.68 32.42 9.56
CA GLY A 732 19.17 31.33 8.73
C GLY A 732 18.38 30.03 8.87
N LYS A 733 17.11 30.10 9.28
CA LYS A 733 16.24 28.94 9.44
C LYS A 733 15.60 28.56 8.12
N THR A 734 15.59 27.26 7.81
CA THR A 734 14.93 26.74 6.62
C THR A 734 13.42 26.89 6.74
N VAL A 735 12.73 27.23 5.66
CA VAL A 735 11.27 27.18 5.57
C VAL A 735 10.84 26.31 4.39
N SER A 736 10.03 25.32 4.71
CA SER A 736 9.38 24.43 3.73
C SER A 736 7.87 24.53 3.85
N ILE A 737 7.14 23.95 2.91
CA ILE A 737 5.69 23.76 3.01
C ILE A 737 5.32 22.32 2.69
N CYS A 738 4.37 21.78 3.44
CA CYS A 738 3.77 20.47 3.19
C CYS A 738 2.25 20.61 3.13
N GLY A 739 1.64 19.96 2.13
CA GLY A 739 0.22 20.11 1.84
C GLY A 739 -0.09 19.82 0.38
N GLN A 740 -1.37 19.81 0.04
CA GLN A 740 -1.81 19.58 -1.34
C GLN A 740 -1.74 20.84 -2.18
N ALA A 741 -1.88 22.05 -1.60
CA ALA A 741 -1.88 23.30 -2.35
C ALA A 741 -0.70 23.49 -3.33
N PRO A 742 0.58 23.21 -2.97
CA PRO A 742 1.68 23.34 -3.94
C PRO A 742 1.63 22.30 -5.08
N SER A 743 0.91 21.19 -4.87
CA SER A 743 0.68 20.14 -5.86
C SER A 743 -0.47 20.51 -6.80
N GLU A 744 -1.52 21.13 -6.28
CA GLU A 744 -2.76 21.44 -7.01
C GLU A 744 -2.74 22.81 -7.71
N PHE A 745 -2.04 23.80 -7.14
CA PHE A 745 -2.09 25.19 -7.57
C PHE A 745 -0.69 25.70 -7.96
N PRO A 746 -0.30 25.63 -9.24
CA PRO A 746 0.98 26.15 -9.72
C PRO A 746 1.21 27.63 -9.39
N GLU A 747 0.16 28.45 -9.35
CA GLU A 747 0.23 29.87 -8.97
C GLU A 747 0.60 30.06 -7.49
N PHE A 748 0.19 29.14 -6.63
CA PHE A 748 0.58 29.16 -5.22
C PHE A 748 2.04 28.77 -5.05
N THR A 749 2.51 27.76 -5.79
CA THR A 749 3.93 27.41 -5.86
C THR A 749 4.79 28.57 -6.36
N ASN A 750 4.33 29.31 -7.38
CA ASN A 750 5.02 30.52 -7.83
C ASN A 750 5.12 31.59 -6.72
N PHE A 751 4.03 31.86 -5.99
CA PHE A 751 4.03 32.77 -4.84
C PHE A 751 5.05 32.36 -3.77
N LEU A 752 5.13 31.07 -3.44
CA LEU A 752 6.07 30.55 -2.45
C LEU A 752 7.52 30.77 -2.89
N ILE A 753 7.85 30.51 -4.16
CA ILE A 753 9.18 30.74 -4.72
C ILE A 753 9.52 32.23 -4.72
N GLN A 754 8.57 33.09 -5.10
CA GLN A 754 8.75 34.55 -5.04
C GLN A 754 8.98 35.04 -3.61
N SER A 755 8.34 34.41 -2.63
CA SER A 755 8.55 34.70 -1.20
C SER A 755 9.86 34.12 -0.66
N GLY A 756 10.56 33.27 -1.42
CA GLY A 756 11.88 32.74 -1.07
C GLY A 756 11.87 31.35 -0.42
N ILE A 757 10.79 30.57 -0.51
CA ILE A 757 10.71 29.23 0.10
C ILE A 757 11.92 28.34 -0.26
N ASP A 758 12.44 27.59 0.72
CA ASP A 758 13.60 26.70 0.49
C ASP A 758 13.17 25.36 -0.14
N TYR A 759 12.03 24.81 0.31
CA TYR A 759 11.51 23.51 -0.14
C TYR A 759 10.00 23.53 -0.33
N VAL A 760 9.52 22.88 -1.38
CA VAL A 760 8.10 22.52 -1.54
C VAL A 760 7.95 21.00 -1.49
N SER A 761 7.05 20.49 -0.66
CA SER A 761 6.80 19.05 -0.53
C SER A 761 5.45 18.69 -1.15
N VAL A 762 5.48 17.90 -2.22
CA VAL A 762 4.30 17.58 -3.07
C VAL A 762 3.99 16.08 -3.07
N ASN A 763 2.81 15.71 -3.56
CA ASN A 763 2.47 14.31 -3.74
C ASN A 763 3.38 13.63 -4.78
N PRO A 764 3.63 12.30 -4.68
CA PRO A 764 4.58 11.60 -5.55
C PRO A 764 4.33 11.77 -7.06
N ASP A 765 3.06 11.76 -7.46
CA ASP A 765 2.62 11.94 -8.85
C ASP A 765 2.98 13.33 -9.42
N MET A 766 3.01 14.37 -8.57
CA MET A 766 3.29 15.74 -9.00
C MET A 766 4.78 16.13 -8.99
N VAL A 767 5.67 15.31 -8.43
CA VAL A 767 7.11 15.64 -8.27
C VAL A 767 7.76 16.11 -9.57
N LYS A 768 7.54 15.38 -10.68
CA LYS A 768 8.17 15.71 -11.98
C LYS A 768 7.65 17.03 -12.54
N GLU A 769 6.35 17.26 -12.44
CA GLU A 769 5.72 18.47 -12.92
C GLU A 769 6.15 19.68 -12.08
N THR A 770 6.11 19.57 -10.75
CA THR A 770 6.56 20.61 -9.83
C THR A 770 8.03 20.95 -10.06
N LYS A 771 8.92 19.98 -10.31
CA LYS A 771 10.33 20.25 -10.67
C LYS A 771 10.45 21.12 -11.92
N ARG A 772 9.65 20.87 -12.96
CA ARG A 772 9.64 21.69 -14.19
C ARG A 772 9.09 23.08 -13.92
N ASN A 773 8.01 23.17 -13.14
CA ASN A 773 7.39 24.45 -12.77
C ASN A 773 8.33 25.32 -11.94
N VAL A 774 9.01 24.76 -10.93
CA VAL A 774 10.00 25.48 -10.11
C VAL A 774 11.12 26.03 -10.99
N ALA A 775 11.69 25.22 -11.88
CA ALA A 775 12.73 25.68 -12.81
C ALA A 775 12.23 26.80 -13.73
N HIS A 776 11.01 26.68 -14.23
CA HIS A 776 10.38 27.71 -15.05
C HIS A 776 10.18 29.03 -14.28
N PHE A 777 9.65 28.96 -13.06
CA PHE A 777 9.39 30.14 -12.22
C PHE A 777 10.67 30.84 -11.81
N GLU A 778 11.70 30.10 -11.37
CA GLU A 778 13.01 30.68 -11.05
C GLU A 778 13.66 31.35 -12.27
N GLN A 779 13.63 30.67 -13.42
CA GLN A 779 14.13 31.26 -14.67
C GLN A 779 13.38 32.54 -15.03
N ARG A 780 12.06 32.56 -14.82
CA ARG A 780 11.24 33.74 -15.07
C ARG A 780 11.63 34.90 -14.14
N ILE A 781 11.82 34.64 -12.84
CA ILE A 781 12.29 35.65 -11.88
C ILE A 781 13.64 36.24 -12.30
N MET A 782 14.58 35.40 -12.74
CA MET A 782 15.88 35.85 -13.23
C MET A 782 15.76 36.74 -14.49
N LEU A 783 14.93 36.33 -15.45
CA LEU A 783 14.69 37.09 -16.68
C LEU A 783 14.00 38.42 -16.41
N ASP A 784 13.01 38.43 -15.52
CA ASP A 784 12.27 39.64 -15.16
C ASP A 784 13.18 40.65 -14.47
N LYS A 785 14.05 40.19 -13.57
CA LYS A 785 15.08 41.03 -12.92
C LYS A 785 16.14 41.54 -13.91
N ALA A 786 16.54 40.72 -14.88
CA ALA A 786 17.54 41.10 -15.88
C ALA A 786 17.01 42.07 -16.95
N THR A 787 15.73 41.96 -17.31
CA THR A 787 15.13 42.74 -18.41
C THR A 787 14.31 43.94 -17.94
N GLY A 788 13.84 43.93 -16.68
CA GLY A 788 12.90 44.93 -16.17
C GLY A 788 11.51 44.87 -16.83
N ARG A 789 11.20 43.79 -17.57
CA ARG A 789 9.93 43.59 -18.31
C ARG A 789 8.97 42.61 -17.64
N GLY A 790 9.22 42.27 -16.38
CA GLY A 790 8.35 41.39 -15.61
C GLY A 790 6.98 41.99 -15.35
N ILE A 791 5.96 41.14 -15.26
CA ILE A 791 4.65 41.55 -14.76
C ILE A 791 4.83 41.77 -13.26
N GLN A 792 4.53 42.99 -12.78
CA GLN A 792 4.54 43.26 -11.35
C GLN A 792 3.32 42.56 -10.73
N ASP A 793 3.55 41.75 -9.69
CA ASP A 793 2.47 41.28 -8.82
C ASP A 793 1.97 42.49 -8.01
N PRO A 794 0.73 42.96 -8.20
CA PRO A 794 0.21 44.11 -7.48
C PRO A 794 -0.18 43.77 -6.04
N THR A 795 -0.09 42.49 -5.64
CA THR A 795 -0.53 42.03 -4.33
C THR A 795 0.46 42.44 -3.25
N ASP A 796 -0.03 43.17 -2.26
CA ASP A 796 0.73 43.52 -1.06
C ASP A 796 0.72 42.34 -0.08
N TYR A 797 1.88 41.68 0.07
CA TYR A 797 2.09 40.56 0.99
C TYR A 797 2.67 40.98 2.35
N ASP A 798 2.93 42.28 2.56
CA ASP A 798 3.39 42.78 3.86
C ASP A 798 2.23 42.74 4.88
N TRP A 799 2.57 42.37 6.11
CA TRP A 799 1.65 42.23 7.24
C TRP A 799 1.84 43.34 8.27
#